data_AF-A0A560RI77-F1
#
_entry.id   AF-A0A560RI77-F1
#
_cell.length_a   1.000
_cell.length_b   1.000
_cell.length_c   1.000
_cell.angle_alpha   90.00
_cell.angle_beta   90.00
_cell.angle_gamma   90.00
#
_symmetry.space_group_name_H-M   'P 1'
#
loop_
_entity.id
_entity.type
_entity.pdbx_description
1 polymer ?
#
loop_
_entity_poly.entity_id
_entity_poly.type
_entity_poly.pdbx_seq_one_letter_code
_entity_poly.pdbx_strand_id
1 'polypeptide(L)'
;MPASRFSLDQTIITLDARPDRLDLRDRLFTPRIQSLPPSWPADKDIAAELSGYLARDMVLFQGSEGACTGFGLAAVVNFLLWRRDRASTKTSPRQLYHLAKLYDEWPGEDYSGSSCRGALKGWHKHGVCAQELWPYTVKPDGSAPAFEAPAENWAADAVTRPLGVYYRVEKDDVTAMMAALYEAGALYVSANVHQGWALMRPKGRKSPVAAFESMSQLPVIKCSANNQGGHAFALIGYTSQGFIVQNSWSTDWGFSGFAILTFEDWLANGTDAWTVALGVPIEHGGLSQNSRTSRARADVQSPFRNALTSSIAKREGFSLFTASTRDSERKGPALLTKDQAYGLTIVMENNGSIGPRLTDVENVRAGVKRIVYEAPRTWFEKLPASSKPAVLRIAIVAHGGLNSEQDSINRICAMAPYFLENGIYPLFVTWRTGALETLADIIQDTLPGVFDAGGVSDVLKLIKDKTVEGLDRTVELATKKPGGDQWSQMKQNAEAAAVTGFTPRGLVEMADNLKKLVDDLGPKKVELHLIGHSAGSLINGHLIRLLWVRTLPTETSTLMAPACTLDFANQTYRKVIEDGGLKRKDFHIYLMSDQREQTDNVIGAYHKSLLYLVSRAYEELQRMPLLGMASSLDGNCQNFSDPDLAVWNIAARNMTEQWNRFYWGNSIPSGFATTGRGLPDAFAQTLHIFNEPKMNYGAGVKADTSHGGFDNDINIITSVLLTILRLAPGARLAQPVVNLNY
;
A
#
# COMPACT_ATOMS: atom_id res chain seq x y z
N MET A 1 -21.38 3.42 12.35
CA MET A 1 -22.80 3.07 12.50
C MET A 1 -23.13 2.03 11.44
N PRO A 2 -23.92 0.99 11.76
CA PRO A 2 -24.40 0.05 10.74
C PRO A 2 -25.27 0.79 9.72
N ALA A 3 -25.21 0.38 8.45
CA ALA A 3 -26.10 0.93 7.43
C ALA A 3 -27.57 0.69 7.81
N SER A 4 -28.41 1.71 7.59
CA SER A 4 -29.83 1.64 7.86
C SER A 4 -30.62 1.47 6.58
N ARG A 5 -31.88 1.05 6.72
CA ARG A 5 -32.80 0.82 5.61
C ARG A 5 -33.91 1.85 5.66
N PHE A 6 -34.08 2.59 4.58
CA PHE A 6 -35.14 3.58 4.41
C PHE A 6 -36.19 3.05 3.44
N SER A 7 -37.46 3.08 3.87
CA SER A 7 -38.58 2.66 3.04
C SER A 7 -39.10 3.83 2.22
N LEU A 8 -38.93 3.75 0.91
CA LEU A 8 -39.39 4.71 -0.08
C LEU A 8 -40.51 4.07 -0.93
N ASP A 9 -41.76 4.23 -0.51
CA ASP A 9 -42.97 3.73 -1.21
C ASP A 9 -42.81 2.29 -1.77
N GLN A 10 -42.47 1.35 -0.87
CA GLN A 10 -42.21 -0.09 -1.11
C GLN A 10 -40.84 -0.46 -1.67
N THR A 11 -39.96 0.51 -1.92
CA THR A 11 -38.55 0.27 -2.29
C THR A 11 -37.68 0.50 -1.06
N ILE A 12 -36.78 -0.43 -0.74
CA ILE A 12 -35.85 -0.27 0.38
C ILE A 12 -34.53 0.27 -0.16
N ILE A 13 -34.11 1.42 0.34
CA ILE A 13 -32.81 2.04 0.04
C ILE A 13 -31.91 1.88 1.26
N THR A 14 -30.67 1.51 1.00
CA THR A 14 -29.65 1.43 2.05
C THR A 14 -28.99 2.80 2.22
N LEU A 15 -28.95 3.28 3.47
CA LEU A 15 -28.35 4.55 3.87
C LEU A 15 -27.10 4.26 4.70
N ASP A 16 -25.96 4.71 4.22
CA ASP A 16 -24.67 4.32 4.77
C ASP A 16 -23.62 5.45 4.75
N ALA A 17 -24.04 6.70 4.49
CA ALA A 17 -23.16 7.84 4.70
C ALA A 17 -22.86 7.99 6.20
N ARG A 18 -21.60 8.24 6.52
CA ARG A 18 -21.12 8.43 7.89
C ARG A 18 -20.59 9.86 8.08
N PRO A 19 -20.82 10.47 9.24
CA PRO A 19 -20.20 11.75 9.58
C PRO A 19 -18.67 11.67 9.54
N ASP A 20 -18.01 12.70 9.01
CA ASP A 20 -16.55 12.79 9.00
C ASP A 20 -16.01 12.90 10.44
N ARG A 21 -14.92 12.18 10.75
CA ARG A 21 -14.19 12.38 12.03
C ARG A 21 -13.50 13.73 12.03
N LEU A 22 -13.28 14.34 13.19
CA LEU A 22 -12.48 15.56 13.28
C LEU A 22 -11.07 15.33 12.72
N ASP A 23 -10.67 16.12 11.71
CA ASP A 23 -9.29 16.17 11.18
C ASP A 23 -8.86 17.64 11.17
N LEU A 24 -7.84 17.98 11.96
CA LEU A 24 -7.34 19.35 12.10
C LEU A 24 -6.68 19.90 10.82
N ARG A 25 -6.45 19.04 9.81
CA ARG A 25 -5.89 19.43 8.52
C ARG A 25 -6.94 19.86 7.50
N ASP A 26 -8.23 19.66 7.82
CA ASP A 26 -9.32 20.15 6.98
C ASP A 26 -9.25 21.67 6.88
N ARG A 27 -9.20 22.17 5.64
CA ARG A 27 -9.20 23.61 5.39
C ARG A 27 -10.62 24.13 5.51
N LEU A 28 -10.86 25.07 6.42
CA LEU A 28 -12.15 25.73 6.55
C LEU A 28 -12.36 26.73 5.42
N PHE A 29 -13.57 26.75 4.87
CA PHE A 29 -14.00 27.76 3.92
C PHE A 29 -14.19 29.10 4.64
N THR A 30 -13.67 30.18 4.06
CA THR A 30 -13.90 31.54 4.54
C THR A 30 -14.61 32.33 3.44
N PRO A 31 -15.87 32.76 3.65
CA PRO A 31 -16.64 33.51 2.66
C PRO A 31 -15.96 34.82 2.25
N ARG A 32 -16.13 35.23 0.98
CA ARG A 32 -15.80 36.59 0.56
C ARG A 32 -16.82 37.59 1.09
N ILE A 33 -16.38 38.80 1.40
CA ILE A 33 -17.27 39.89 1.80
C ILE A 33 -18.04 40.36 0.56
N GLN A 34 -19.30 39.94 0.44
CA GLN A 34 -20.22 40.34 -0.62
C GLN A 34 -21.68 40.19 -0.19
N SER A 35 -22.58 40.96 -0.80
CA SER A 35 -24.02 40.76 -0.63
C SER A 35 -24.48 39.55 -1.45
N LEU A 36 -25.20 38.63 -0.80
CA LEU A 36 -25.79 37.47 -1.45
C LEU A 36 -27.17 37.84 -2.02
N PRO A 37 -27.56 37.32 -3.21
CA PRO A 37 -28.92 37.46 -3.70
C PRO A 37 -29.92 36.72 -2.78
N PRO A 38 -31.22 37.08 -2.81
CA PRO A 38 -32.24 36.42 -1.97
C PRO A 38 -32.48 34.95 -2.35
N SER A 39 -32.11 34.55 -3.57
CA SER A 39 -32.08 33.17 -4.05
C SER A 39 -30.95 32.99 -5.05
N TRP A 40 -30.44 31.77 -5.14
CA TRP A 40 -29.42 31.42 -6.11
C TRP A 40 -29.50 29.93 -6.47
N PRO A 41 -29.41 29.56 -7.77
CA PRO A 41 -29.48 30.46 -8.93
C PRO A 41 -30.84 31.18 -9.04
N ALA A 42 -30.94 32.24 -9.85
CA ALA A 42 -32.20 32.97 -10.01
C ALA A 42 -33.25 32.12 -10.74
N ASP A 43 -34.56 32.39 -10.55
CA ASP A 43 -35.65 31.59 -11.14
C ASP A 43 -35.53 31.42 -12.66
N LYS A 44 -35.20 32.52 -13.37
CA LYS A 44 -35.01 32.50 -14.82
C LYS A 44 -33.82 31.64 -15.24
N ASP A 45 -32.75 31.67 -14.45
CA ASP A 45 -31.56 30.86 -14.70
C ASP A 45 -31.90 29.40 -14.46
N ILE A 46 -32.55 29.06 -13.35
CA ILE A 46 -32.97 27.69 -13.05
C ILE A 46 -33.88 27.09 -14.13
N ALA A 47 -34.84 27.88 -14.63
CA ALA A 47 -35.75 27.42 -15.67
C ALA A 47 -35.02 27.02 -16.96
N ALA A 48 -34.04 27.82 -17.39
CA ALA A 48 -33.25 27.55 -18.57
C ALA A 48 -32.18 26.47 -18.33
N GLU A 49 -31.49 26.56 -17.20
CA GLU A 49 -30.32 25.77 -16.84
C GLU A 49 -30.72 24.33 -16.44
N LEU A 50 -31.63 24.13 -15.48
CA LEU A 50 -32.00 22.78 -15.03
C LEU A 50 -32.75 21.98 -16.09
N SER A 51 -33.48 22.64 -16.99
CA SER A 51 -34.12 21.96 -18.12
C SER A 51 -33.09 21.29 -19.04
N GLY A 52 -31.98 21.98 -19.34
CA GLY A 52 -30.86 21.41 -20.10
C GLY A 52 -30.11 20.31 -19.33
N TYR A 53 -29.95 20.47 -18.02
CA TYR A 53 -29.34 19.46 -17.14
C TYR A 53 -30.14 18.15 -17.12
N LEU A 54 -31.48 18.24 -17.03
CA LEU A 54 -32.39 17.10 -17.08
C LEU A 54 -32.45 16.43 -18.44
N ALA A 55 -32.41 17.20 -19.53
CA ALA A 55 -32.38 16.66 -20.89
C ALA A 55 -31.13 15.78 -21.14
N ARG A 56 -30.06 15.99 -20.37
CA ARG A 56 -28.83 15.19 -20.37
C ARG A 56 -28.84 14.06 -19.33
N ASP A 57 -29.98 13.77 -18.70
CA ASP A 57 -30.15 12.72 -17.71
C ASP A 57 -29.22 12.87 -16.48
N MET A 58 -28.90 14.09 -16.06
CA MET A 58 -27.84 14.30 -15.06
C MET A 58 -28.27 14.04 -13.59
N VAL A 59 -29.54 13.67 -13.36
CA VAL A 59 -30.03 13.16 -12.07
C VAL A 59 -29.79 11.66 -12.02
N LEU A 60 -29.07 11.21 -10.99
CA LEU A 60 -28.58 9.83 -10.90
C LEU A 60 -29.55 8.91 -10.14
N PHE A 61 -29.35 7.60 -10.30
CA PHE A 61 -30.12 6.57 -9.59
C PHE A 61 -29.18 5.52 -8.98
N GLN A 62 -29.10 5.51 -7.63
CA GLN A 62 -28.22 4.59 -6.90
C GLN A 62 -28.81 3.17 -6.71
N GLY A 63 -30.10 2.98 -7.00
CA GLY A 63 -30.78 1.72 -6.65
C GLY A 63 -30.89 1.51 -5.14
N SER A 64 -30.77 0.26 -4.69
CA SER A 64 -30.88 -0.14 -3.27
C SER A 64 -29.54 -0.22 -2.54
N GLU A 65 -28.41 -0.08 -3.25
CA GLU A 65 -27.06 -0.06 -2.67
C GLU A 65 -26.84 1.24 -1.88
N GLY A 66 -26.06 1.14 -0.80
CA GLY A 66 -25.54 2.29 -0.05
C GLY A 66 -24.44 3.03 -0.82
N ALA A 67 -24.71 3.52 -2.02
CA ALA A 67 -23.71 4.21 -2.84
C ALA A 67 -23.79 5.75 -2.71
N CYS A 68 -24.58 6.26 -1.75
CA CYS A 68 -24.97 7.68 -1.67
C CYS A 68 -23.78 8.64 -1.64
N THR A 69 -22.67 8.27 -0.99
CA THR A 69 -21.45 9.08 -0.97
C THR A 69 -20.85 9.31 -2.35
N GLY A 70 -20.70 8.25 -3.16
CA GLY A 70 -20.22 8.39 -4.53
C GLY A 70 -21.23 9.10 -5.45
N PHE A 71 -22.52 8.83 -5.26
CA PHE A 71 -23.58 9.44 -6.07
C PHE A 71 -23.81 10.93 -5.75
N GLY A 72 -23.79 11.32 -4.47
CA GLY A 72 -23.88 12.71 -4.04
C GLY A 72 -22.68 13.52 -4.52
N LEU A 73 -21.48 12.95 -4.47
CA LEU A 73 -20.30 13.63 -5.03
C LEU A 73 -20.38 13.70 -6.56
N ALA A 74 -20.78 12.62 -7.24
CA ALA A 74 -20.98 12.63 -8.70
C ALA A 74 -22.00 13.68 -9.14
N ALA A 75 -23.07 13.90 -8.37
CA ALA A 75 -24.03 14.96 -8.59
C ALA A 75 -23.37 16.36 -8.55
N VAL A 76 -22.53 16.63 -7.54
CA VAL A 76 -21.74 17.86 -7.46
C VAL A 76 -20.79 18.00 -8.64
N VAL A 77 -20.02 16.96 -8.97
CA VAL A 77 -19.07 17.02 -10.08
C VAL A 77 -19.77 17.26 -11.41
N ASN A 78 -20.82 16.50 -11.71
CA ASN A 78 -21.61 16.62 -12.93
C ASN A 78 -22.22 18.03 -13.06
N PHE A 79 -22.77 18.58 -11.98
CA PHE A 79 -23.32 19.94 -11.98
C PHE A 79 -22.26 20.99 -12.29
N LEU A 80 -21.10 20.92 -11.63
CA LEU A 80 -20.01 21.87 -11.85
C LEU A 80 -19.40 21.75 -13.26
N LEU A 81 -19.19 20.51 -13.74
CA LEU A 81 -18.67 20.27 -15.08
C LEU A 81 -19.62 20.79 -16.15
N TRP A 82 -20.92 20.52 -15.98
CA TRP A 82 -21.94 20.98 -16.90
C TRP A 82 -22.08 22.51 -16.89
N ARG A 83 -21.96 23.16 -15.72
CA ARG A 83 -21.92 24.62 -15.61
C ARG A 83 -20.71 25.23 -16.31
N ARG A 84 -19.56 24.55 -16.32
CA ARG A 84 -18.36 24.96 -17.05
C ARG A 84 -18.48 24.72 -18.56
N ASP A 85 -19.01 23.57 -18.94
CA ASP A 85 -19.20 23.15 -20.34
C ASP A 85 -20.48 22.33 -20.46
N ARG A 86 -21.49 22.88 -21.16
CA ARG A 86 -22.78 22.21 -21.36
C ARG A 86 -22.65 20.91 -22.15
N ALA A 87 -21.53 20.65 -22.83
CA ALA A 87 -21.21 19.41 -23.53
C ALA A 87 -20.55 18.33 -22.63
N SER A 88 -20.23 18.63 -21.37
CA SER A 88 -19.41 17.79 -20.50
C SER A 88 -19.89 16.33 -20.34
N THR A 89 -18.95 15.39 -20.35
CA THR A 89 -19.23 13.97 -20.09
C THR A 89 -19.75 13.73 -18.66
N LYS A 90 -20.73 12.82 -18.53
CA LYS A 90 -21.25 12.35 -17.25
C LYS A 90 -20.21 11.47 -16.54
N THR A 91 -19.96 11.72 -15.26
CA THR A 91 -18.89 11.05 -14.50
C THR A 91 -19.36 9.79 -13.79
N SER A 92 -18.46 8.84 -13.53
CA SER A 92 -18.77 7.58 -12.86
C SER A 92 -19.03 7.75 -11.35
N PRO A 93 -20.26 7.51 -10.86
CA PRO A 93 -20.51 7.42 -9.42
C PRO A 93 -19.91 6.15 -8.79
N ARG A 94 -19.75 5.06 -9.58
CA ARG A 94 -19.13 3.81 -9.12
C ARG A 94 -17.68 4.04 -8.72
N GLN A 95 -16.90 4.74 -9.55
CA GLN A 95 -15.51 5.08 -9.23
C GLN A 95 -15.45 5.88 -7.91
N LEU A 96 -16.24 6.95 -7.80
CA LEU A 96 -16.22 7.81 -6.62
C LEU A 96 -16.59 7.04 -5.36
N TYR A 97 -17.60 6.17 -5.41
CA TYR A 97 -17.99 5.31 -4.28
C TYR A 97 -16.91 4.29 -3.92
N HIS A 98 -16.33 3.61 -4.92
CA HIS A 98 -15.29 2.61 -4.69
C HIS A 98 -14.03 3.23 -4.08
N LEU A 99 -13.58 4.37 -4.61
CA LEU A 99 -12.45 5.11 -4.07
C LEU A 99 -12.77 5.72 -2.70
N ALA A 100 -14.02 6.11 -2.45
CA ALA A 100 -14.43 6.58 -1.12
C ALA A 100 -14.16 5.52 -0.06
N LYS A 101 -14.57 4.27 -0.28
CA LYS A 101 -14.27 3.14 0.61
C LYS A 101 -12.77 2.91 0.79
N LEU A 102 -11.99 3.01 -0.29
CA LEU A 102 -10.53 2.81 -0.26
C LEU A 102 -9.77 3.88 0.54
N TYR A 103 -10.24 5.13 0.49
CA TYR A 103 -9.62 6.27 1.17
C TYR A 103 -10.27 6.65 2.49
N ASP A 104 -11.32 5.94 2.88
CA ASP A 104 -11.98 6.17 4.15
C ASP A 104 -11.08 5.77 5.33
N GLU A 105 -11.32 6.39 6.47
CA GLU A 105 -10.47 6.31 7.66
C GLU A 105 -10.82 5.12 8.58
N TRP A 106 -11.70 4.20 8.14
CA TRP A 106 -12.12 3.03 8.91
C TRP A 106 -11.19 1.84 8.65
N PRO A 107 -10.52 1.27 9.67
CA PRO A 107 -9.65 0.10 9.50
C PRO A 107 -10.46 -1.18 9.22
N GLY A 108 -10.45 -1.74 8.01
CA GLY A 108 -11.17 -2.98 7.64
C GLY A 108 -12.02 -2.84 6.37
N GLU A 109 -12.48 -3.97 5.81
CA GLU A 109 -13.17 -4.01 4.50
C GLU A 109 -14.69 -4.27 4.59
N ASP A 110 -15.18 -4.83 5.70
CA ASP A 110 -16.58 -5.25 5.87
C ASP A 110 -17.51 -4.11 6.34
N TYR A 111 -17.15 -2.85 6.07
CA TYR A 111 -17.99 -1.73 6.43
C TYR A 111 -19.00 -1.42 5.32
N SER A 112 -20.28 -1.44 5.68
CA SER A 112 -21.32 -0.77 4.89
C SER A 112 -21.22 0.75 5.14
N GLY A 113 -20.87 1.51 4.10
CA GLY A 113 -20.73 2.96 4.16
C GLY A 113 -19.41 3.53 3.69
N SER A 114 -19.41 4.84 3.43
CA SER A 114 -18.19 5.64 3.41
C SER A 114 -18.46 7.08 3.91
N SER A 115 -17.41 7.89 4.00
CA SER A 115 -17.46 9.29 4.44
C SER A 115 -17.36 10.28 3.27
N CYS A 116 -17.84 11.52 3.47
CA CYS A 116 -17.72 12.57 2.46
C CYS A 116 -16.24 12.90 2.20
N ARG A 117 -15.43 12.98 3.27
CA ARG A 117 -13.99 13.19 3.14
C ARG A 117 -13.31 12.06 2.36
N GLY A 118 -13.71 10.80 2.56
CA GLY A 118 -13.20 9.66 1.81
C GLY A 118 -13.41 9.82 0.30
N ALA A 119 -14.62 10.20 -0.11
CA ALA A 119 -14.97 10.44 -1.51
C ALA A 119 -14.15 11.60 -2.12
N LEU A 120 -14.02 12.71 -1.38
CA LEU A 120 -13.21 13.87 -1.80
C LEU A 120 -11.73 13.52 -1.93
N LYS A 121 -11.16 12.73 -0.99
CA LYS A 121 -9.77 12.22 -1.09
C LYS A 121 -9.58 11.37 -2.33
N GLY A 122 -10.56 10.52 -2.66
CA GLY A 122 -10.57 9.71 -3.88
C GLY A 122 -10.51 10.57 -5.15
N TRP A 123 -11.41 11.56 -5.27
CA TRP A 123 -11.45 12.47 -6.41
C TRP A 123 -10.19 13.35 -6.49
N HIS A 124 -9.70 13.85 -5.37
CA HIS A 124 -8.47 14.66 -5.30
C HIS A 124 -7.24 13.90 -5.80
N LYS A 125 -7.12 12.61 -5.48
CA LYS A 125 -5.93 11.83 -5.80
C LYS A 125 -5.95 11.24 -7.21
N HIS A 126 -7.13 10.97 -7.77
CA HIS A 126 -7.27 10.21 -9.01
C HIS A 126 -8.03 10.94 -10.12
N GLY A 127 -8.72 12.05 -9.83
CA GLY A 127 -9.73 12.61 -10.72
C GLY A 127 -10.96 11.71 -10.83
N VAL A 128 -11.83 11.95 -11.80
CA VAL A 128 -13.02 11.12 -12.05
C VAL A 128 -13.24 10.86 -13.53
N CYS A 129 -13.43 9.59 -13.88
CA CYS A 129 -13.62 9.12 -15.24
C CYS A 129 -15.07 9.24 -15.70
N ALA A 130 -15.26 9.11 -17.01
CA ALA A 130 -16.55 8.96 -17.64
C ALA A 130 -17.31 7.73 -17.11
N GLN A 131 -18.64 7.83 -17.01
CA GLN A 131 -19.49 6.78 -16.47
C GLN A 131 -19.31 5.43 -17.21
N GLU A 132 -19.03 5.47 -18.50
CA GLU A 132 -18.88 4.30 -19.36
C GLU A 132 -17.60 3.50 -19.07
N LEU A 133 -16.56 4.16 -18.54
CA LEU A 133 -15.28 3.52 -18.20
C LEU A 133 -15.34 2.80 -16.86
N TRP A 134 -16.30 3.15 -16.00
CA TRP A 134 -16.56 2.42 -14.76
C TRP A 134 -18.08 2.43 -14.48
N PRO A 135 -18.82 1.48 -15.06
CA PRO A 135 -20.28 1.50 -15.02
C PRO A 135 -20.84 1.20 -13.63
N TYR A 136 -22.09 1.65 -13.44
CA TYR A 136 -22.92 1.30 -12.30
C TYR A 136 -24.24 0.74 -12.83
N THR A 137 -24.35 -0.58 -12.87
CA THR A 137 -25.49 -1.26 -13.50
C THR A 137 -26.55 -1.60 -12.45
N VAL A 138 -27.67 -0.87 -12.46
CA VAL A 138 -28.84 -1.19 -11.61
C VAL A 138 -29.74 -2.19 -12.32
N LYS A 139 -29.99 -3.34 -11.69
CA LYS A 139 -30.92 -4.37 -12.17
C LYS A 139 -32.38 -3.91 -12.02
N PRO A 140 -33.33 -4.54 -12.73
CA PRO A 140 -34.75 -4.18 -12.62
C PRO A 140 -35.34 -4.27 -11.20
N ASP A 141 -34.74 -5.07 -10.32
CA ASP A 141 -35.12 -5.19 -8.91
C ASP A 141 -34.51 -4.09 -8.01
N GLY A 142 -33.78 -3.15 -8.60
CA GLY A 142 -33.10 -2.05 -7.91
C GLY A 142 -31.73 -2.42 -7.33
N SER A 143 -31.30 -3.68 -7.39
CA SER A 143 -29.99 -4.09 -6.89
C SER A 143 -28.86 -3.74 -7.87
N ALA A 144 -27.66 -3.50 -7.35
CA ALA A 144 -26.45 -3.31 -8.16
C ALA A 144 -25.40 -4.37 -7.75
N PRO A 145 -24.50 -4.79 -8.66
CA PRO A 145 -23.37 -5.65 -8.30
C PRO A 145 -22.48 -4.99 -7.24
N ALA A 146 -21.94 -5.78 -6.32
CA ALA A 146 -21.01 -5.27 -5.30
C ALA A 146 -19.74 -4.65 -5.92
N PHE A 147 -19.32 -5.17 -7.08
CA PHE A 147 -18.21 -4.67 -7.85
C PHE A 147 -18.42 -4.89 -9.36
N GLU A 148 -18.03 -3.88 -10.13
CA GLU A 148 -17.89 -3.93 -11.59
C GLU A 148 -16.48 -3.42 -11.90
N ALA A 149 -15.69 -4.17 -12.67
CA ALA A 149 -14.32 -3.76 -12.98
C ALA A 149 -14.31 -2.58 -13.96
N PRO A 150 -13.39 -1.61 -13.80
CA PRO A 150 -13.25 -0.53 -14.75
C PRO A 150 -12.58 -0.97 -16.07
N ALA A 151 -12.77 -0.19 -17.12
CA ALA A 151 -12.01 -0.30 -18.37
C ALA A 151 -10.54 0.11 -18.18
N GLU A 152 -9.61 -0.51 -18.92
CA GLU A 152 -8.15 -0.32 -18.70
C GLU A 152 -7.68 1.16 -18.72
N ASN A 153 -8.35 2.03 -19.49
CA ASN A 153 -7.99 3.44 -19.65
C ASN A 153 -8.70 4.39 -18.67
N TRP A 154 -9.45 3.88 -17.67
CA TRP A 154 -10.25 4.71 -16.75
C TRP A 154 -9.42 5.78 -16.03
N ALA A 155 -8.22 5.44 -15.53
CA ALA A 155 -7.41 6.39 -14.76
C ALA A 155 -6.81 7.50 -15.65
N ALA A 156 -6.48 7.18 -16.90
CA ALA A 156 -6.00 8.16 -17.87
C ALA A 156 -7.10 9.17 -18.24
N ASP A 157 -8.36 8.73 -18.31
CA ASP A 157 -9.50 9.61 -18.49
C ASP A 157 -9.82 10.39 -17.20
N ALA A 158 -9.71 9.76 -16.03
CA ALA A 158 -10.04 10.36 -14.74
C ALA A 158 -9.26 11.65 -14.45
N VAL A 159 -7.95 11.67 -14.73
CA VAL A 159 -7.08 12.82 -14.49
C VAL A 159 -7.43 14.06 -15.34
N THR A 160 -8.24 13.92 -16.39
CA THR A 160 -8.73 15.06 -17.18
C THR A 160 -9.84 15.85 -16.48
N ARG A 161 -10.43 15.29 -15.42
CA ARG A 161 -11.49 15.92 -14.59
C ARG A 161 -11.05 15.99 -13.12
N PRO A 162 -9.97 16.72 -12.80
CA PRO A 162 -9.42 16.76 -11.46
C PRO A 162 -10.23 17.64 -10.51
N LEU A 163 -10.16 17.32 -9.22
CA LEU A 163 -10.53 18.25 -8.14
C LEU A 163 -9.39 19.26 -7.93
N GLY A 164 -9.70 20.54 -7.94
CA GLY A 164 -8.72 21.61 -7.74
C GLY A 164 -8.46 21.85 -6.25
N VAL A 165 -9.52 22.21 -5.52
CA VAL A 165 -9.48 22.43 -4.07
C VAL A 165 -10.81 21.99 -3.44
N TYR A 166 -10.76 21.62 -2.17
CA TYR A 166 -11.94 21.35 -1.36
C TYR A 166 -11.75 21.96 0.04
N TYR A 167 -12.81 22.54 0.56
CA TYR A 167 -12.84 23.18 1.88
C TYR A 167 -14.06 22.70 2.65
N ARG A 168 -13.89 22.47 3.96
CA ARG A 168 -14.99 22.18 4.87
C ARG A 168 -15.74 23.48 5.15
N VAL A 169 -17.05 23.46 5.03
CA VAL A 169 -17.92 24.57 5.42
C VAL A 169 -18.51 24.21 6.78
N GLU A 170 -18.53 25.17 7.71
CA GLU A 170 -19.12 24.93 9.02
C GLU A 170 -20.63 24.65 8.86
N LYS A 171 -21.10 23.50 9.37
CA LYS A 171 -22.47 23.04 9.10
C LYS A 171 -23.51 23.93 9.77
N ASP A 172 -23.13 24.56 10.88
CA ASP A 172 -24.01 25.42 11.67
C ASP A 172 -24.03 26.86 11.14
N ASP A 173 -23.15 27.20 10.19
CA ASP A 173 -23.12 28.50 9.53
C ASP A 173 -23.82 28.45 8.16
N VAL A 174 -25.14 28.57 8.20
CA VAL A 174 -26.01 28.64 7.01
C VAL A 174 -25.58 29.77 6.06
N THR A 175 -25.09 30.89 6.59
CA THR A 175 -24.66 32.04 5.77
C THR A 175 -23.39 31.69 5.00
N ALA A 176 -22.42 31.04 5.64
CA ALA A 176 -21.23 30.54 4.97
C ALA A 176 -21.57 29.49 3.91
N MET A 177 -22.56 28.62 4.14
CA MET A 177 -23.04 27.67 3.15
C MET A 177 -23.69 28.36 1.93
N MET A 178 -24.53 29.38 2.15
CA MET A 178 -25.11 30.18 1.07
C MET A 178 -24.00 30.88 0.26
N ALA A 179 -23.01 31.46 0.93
CA ALA A 179 -21.87 32.08 0.28
C ALA A 179 -21.08 31.04 -0.54
N ALA A 180 -20.81 29.86 0.03
CA ALA A 180 -20.11 28.79 -0.66
C ALA A 180 -20.88 28.28 -1.89
N LEU A 181 -22.22 28.18 -1.83
CA LEU A 181 -23.06 27.87 -2.98
C LEU A 181 -22.94 28.95 -4.07
N TYR A 182 -23.03 30.22 -3.68
CA TYR A 182 -22.91 31.33 -4.61
C TYR A 182 -21.53 31.38 -5.29
N GLU A 183 -20.46 31.10 -4.54
CA GLU A 183 -19.09 31.19 -5.01
C GLU A 183 -18.62 29.97 -5.80
N ALA A 184 -18.90 28.76 -5.32
CA ALA A 184 -18.41 27.52 -5.90
C ALA A 184 -19.44 26.83 -6.80
N GLY A 185 -20.72 27.08 -6.57
CA GLY A 185 -21.81 26.56 -7.37
C GLY A 185 -22.52 25.34 -6.81
N ALA A 186 -21.88 24.57 -5.95
CA ALA A 186 -22.50 23.40 -5.32
C ALA A 186 -21.79 23.07 -4.01
N LEU A 187 -22.52 22.43 -3.10
CA LEU A 187 -21.97 21.80 -1.91
C LEU A 187 -22.20 20.30 -1.96
N TYR A 188 -21.17 19.57 -1.58
CA TYR A 188 -21.27 18.15 -1.27
C TYR A 188 -21.55 18.00 0.22
N VAL A 189 -22.67 17.38 0.56
CA VAL A 189 -23.15 17.35 1.95
C VAL A 189 -23.60 15.95 2.36
N SER A 190 -23.62 15.72 3.67
CA SER A 190 -24.30 14.60 4.31
C SER A 190 -25.29 15.11 5.36
N ALA A 191 -26.42 14.43 5.48
CA ALA A 191 -27.40 14.68 6.54
C ALA A 191 -28.15 13.40 6.90
N ASN A 192 -28.74 13.40 8.09
CA ASN A 192 -29.69 12.38 8.50
C ASN A 192 -31.04 12.57 7.77
N VAL A 193 -31.56 11.52 7.12
CA VAL A 193 -32.87 11.57 6.46
C VAL A 193 -33.97 11.05 7.36
N HIS A 194 -35.20 11.49 7.09
CA HIS A 194 -36.41 11.17 7.85
C HIS A 194 -37.60 10.99 6.90
N GLN A 195 -38.79 10.66 7.44
CA GLN A 195 -39.97 10.33 6.63
C GLN A 195 -40.40 11.43 5.64
N GLY A 196 -40.14 12.70 5.95
CA GLY A 196 -40.34 13.82 5.03
C GLY A 196 -39.64 13.72 3.67
N TRP A 197 -38.58 12.89 3.57
CA TRP A 197 -37.87 12.61 2.33
C TRP A 197 -38.60 11.62 1.42
N ALA A 198 -39.70 11.02 1.85
CA ALA A 198 -40.51 10.11 1.04
C ALA A 198 -41.36 10.88 0.01
N LEU A 199 -40.71 11.50 -0.97
CA LEU A 199 -41.30 12.35 -1.99
C LEU A 199 -41.43 11.65 -3.35
N MET A 200 -41.60 10.33 -3.38
CA MET A 200 -41.74 9.61 -4.65
C MET A 200 -43.05 9.93 -5.35
N ARG A 201 -43.01 9.95 -6.67
CA ARG A 201 -44.21 10.00 -7.49
C ARG A 201 -45.01 8.68 -7.36
N PRO A 202 -46.35 8.75 -7.28
CA PRO A 202 -47.19 7.55 -7.28
C PRO A 202 -47.00 6.69 -8.54
N LYS A 203 -46.83 5.38 -8.37
CA LYS A 203 -46.71 4.42 -9.49
C LYS A 203 -47.95 4.51 -10.41
N GLY A 204 -47.72 4.72 -11.72
CA GLY A 204 -48.78 4.66 -12.75
C GLY A 204 -48.96 5.90 -13.63
N ARG A 205 -48.31 7.04 -13.32
CA ARG A 205 -48.26 8.22 -14.20
C ARG A 205 -46.85 8.43 -14.74
N LYS A 206 -46.57 7.93 -15.95
CA LYS A 206 -45.43 8.42 -16.75
C LYS A 206 -45.75 9.83 -17.22
N SER A 207 -45.48 10.83 -16.38
CA SER A 207 -45.46 12.22 -16.85
C SER A 207 -44.06 12.48 -17.40
N PRO A 208 -43.92 13.15 -18.56
CA PRO A 208 -42.62 13.58 -19.03
C PRO A 208 -41.92 14.43 -17.96
N VAL A 209 -40.59 14.51 -18.03
CA VAL A 209 -39.82 15.42 -17.18
C VAL A 209 -40.43 16.82 -17.30
N ALA A 210 -41.01 17.32 -16.22
CA ALA A 210 -41.69 18.60 -16.22
C ALA A 210 -40.67 19.71 -16.48
N ALA A 211 -41.00 20.65 -17.36
CA ALA A 211 -40.17 21.83 -17.57
C ALA A 211 -40.09 22.62 -16.26
N PHE A 212 -38.86 22.99 -15.88
CA PHE A 212 -38.64 23.90 -14.76
C PHE A 212 -39.03 25.31 -15.21
N GLU A 213 -40.02 25.90 -14.55
CA GLU A 213 -40.46 27.28 -14.78
C GLU A 213 -40.01 28.21 -13.64
N SER A 214 -40.05 27.72 -12.40
CA SER A 214 -39.73 28.50 -11.20
C SER A 214 -39.41 27.60 -10.00
N MET A 215 -38.68 28.14 -9.04
CA MET A 215 -38.36 27.47 -7.77
C MET A 215 -39.58 27.16 -6.91
N SER A 216 -40.71 27.82 -7.15
CA SER A 216 -41.97 27.55 -6.47
C SER A 216 -42.53 26.15 -6.75
N GLN A 217 -42.04 25.46 -7.78
CA GLN A 217 -42.46 24.09 -8.12
C GLN A 217 -41.77 23.03 -7.26
N LEU A 218 -40.68 23.39 -6.58
CA LEU A 218 -39.93 22.45 -5.75
C LEU A 218 -40.71 22.12 -4.48
N PRO A 219 -40.94 20.83 -4.18
CA PRO A 219 -41.56 20.44 -2.92
C PRO A 219 -40.62 20.75 -1.76
N VAL A 220 -41.17 21.28 -0.67
CA VAL A 220 -40.45 21.46 0.59
C VAL A 220 -40.49 20.16 1.37
N ILE A 221 -39.32 19.66 1.77
CA ILE A 221 -39.18 18.48 2.63
C ILE A 221 -39.77 18.83 4.00
N LYS A 222 -40.76 18.04 4.43
CA LYS A 222 -41.40 18.26 5.74
C LYS A 222 -40.56 17.61 6.83
N CYS A 223 -39.90 18.43 7.64
CA CYS A 223 -39.09 17.95 8.76
C CYS A 223 -39.89 16.98 9.66
N SER A 224 -39.25 15.89 10.07
CA SER A 224 -39.83 14.87 10.93
C SER A 224 -38.78 14.41 11.95
N ALA A 225 -39.19 14.21 13.20
CA ALA A 225 -38.29 13.81 14.29
C ALA A 225 -37.71 12.39 14.13
N ASN A 226 -38.29 11.56 13.26
CA ASN A 226 -37.88 10.17 13.08
C ASN A 226 -36.71 10.05 12.09
N ASN A 227 -35.49 10.18 12.61
CA ASN A 227 -34.25 9.93 11.87
C ASN A 227 -34.15 8.45 11.46
N GLN A 228 -33.82 8.21 10.19
CA GLN A 228 -33.68 6.87 9.60
C GLN A 228 -32.28 6.55 9.09
N GLY A 229 -31.34 7.50 9.07
CA GLY A 229 -29.94 7.24 8.74
C GLY A 229 -29.26 8.33 7.92
N GLY A 230 -27.96 8.21 7.76
CA GLY A 230 -27.13 9.17 7.02
C GLY A 230 -27.22 8.99 5.50
N HIS A 231 -27.43 10.10 4.79
CA HIS A 231 -27.47 10.17 3.33
C HIS A 231 -26.55 11.28 2.83
N ALA A 232 -25.83 11.04 1.74
CA ALA A 232 -25.00 12.04 1.08
C ALA A 232 -25.62 12.48 -0.25
N PHE A 233 -25.61 13.79 -0.51
CA PHE A 233 -26.29 14.40 -1.66
C PHE A 233 -25.64 15.74 -2.03
N ALA A 234 -26.15 16.38 -3.08
CA ALA A 234 -25.68 17.68 -3.54
C ALA A 234 -26.66 18.79 -3.14
N LEU A 235 -26.13 19.91 -2.67
CA LEU A 235 -26.86 21.18 -2.67
C LEU A 235 -26.40 22.01 -3.86
N ILE A 236 -27.33 22.47 -4.68
CA ILE A 236 -27.03 23.21 -5.92
C ILE A 236 -27.48 24.68 -5.87
N GLY A 237 -28.01 25.11 -4.72
CA GLY A 237 -28.36 26.50 -4.47
C GLY A 237 -29.25 26.68 -3.24
N TYR A 238 -29.86 27.86 -3.10
CA TYR A 238 -30.73 28.23 -1.99
C TYR A 238 -31.84 29.20 -2.41
N THR A 239 -32.88 29.25 -1.57
CA THR A 239 -33.99 30.21 -1.61
C THR A 239 -34.14 30.87 -0.24
N SER A 240 -35.14 31.73 -0.07
CA SER A 240 -35.48 32.27 1.26
C SER A 240 -36.02 31.20 2.24
N GLN A 241 -36.43 30.03 1.74
CA GLN A 241 -36.98 28.94 2.58
C GLN A 241 -35.94 27.89 2.98
N GLY A 242 -34.92 27.67 2.15
CA GLY A 242 -34.00 26.54 2.34
C GLY A 242 -33.07 26.30 1.16
N PHE A 243 -32.27 25.25 1.28
CA PHE A 243 -31.34 24.78 0.25
C PHE A 243 -32.03 23.93 -0.81
N ILE A 244 -31.51 23.97 -2.03
CA ILE A 244 -31.98 23.18 -3.17
C ILE A 244 -31.20 21.87 -3.20
N VAL A 245 -31.89 20.77 -2.92
CA VAL A 245 -31.32 19.42 -2.92
C VAL A 245 -31.40 18.83 -4.32
N GLN A 246 -30.31 18.26 -4.81
CA GLN A 246 -30.32 17.24 -5.87
C GLN A 246 -30.04 15.88 -5.24
N ASN A 247 -31.00 14.96 -5.35
CA ASN A 247 -30.88 13.61 -4.80
C ASN A 247 -30.42 12.60 -5.87
N SER A 248 -30.13 11.36 -5.45
CA SER A 248 -29.69 10.23 -6.26
C SER A 248 -30.70 9.09 -6.31
N TRP A 249 -31.98 9.40 -6.13
CA TRP A 249 -33.09 8.43 -6.14
C TRP A 249 -33.94 8.53 -7.41
N SER A 250 -33.30 8.83 -8.55
CA SER A 250 -33.92 9.06 -9.87
C SER A 250 -34.76 10.34 -9.98
N THR A 251 -35.25 10.60 -11.20
CA THR A 251 -36.18 11.70 -11.51
C THR A 251 -37.58 11.51 -10.94
N ASP A 252 -37.90 10.34 -10.40
CA ASP A 252 -39.21 10.08 -9.78
C ASP A 252 -39.31 10.63 -8.34
N TRP A 253 -38.18 11.01 -7.74
CA TRP A 253 -38.13 11.63 -6.42
C TRP A 253 -38.31 13.15 -6.50
N GLY A 254 -39.17 13.72 -5.64
CA GLY A 254 -39.41 15.15 -5.57
C GLY A 254 -39.91 15.73 -6.89
N PHE A 255 -39.42 16.91 -7.25
CA PHE A 255 -39.62 17.50 -8.56
C PHE A 255 -38.45 17.13 -9.47
N SER A 256 -38.58 16.02 -10.20
CA SER A 256 -37.58 15.57 -11.18
C SER A 256 -36.18 15.37 -10.58
N GLY A 257 -36.09 14.92 -9.33
CA GLY A 257 -34.84 14.73 -8.58
C GLY A 257 -34.50 15.85 -7.58
N PHE A 258 -35.32 16.90 -7.50
CA PHE A 258 -35.04 18.09 -6.70
C PHE A 258 -36.11 18.40 -5.63
N ALA A 259 -35.69 18.99 -4.52
CA ALA A 259 -36.57 19.46 -3.44
C ALA A 259 -35.91 20.59 -2.64
N ILE A 260 -36.68 21.25 -1.78
CA ILE A 260 -36.17 22.25 -0.82
C ILE A 260 -35.99 21.61 0.56
N LEU A 261 -34.77 21.67 1.10
CA LEU A 261 -34.45 21.35 2.49
C LEU A 261 -34.41 22.65 3.30
N THR A 262 -35.29 22.80 4.29
CA THR A 262 -35.35 24.04 5.08
C THR A 262 -34.08 24.23 5.91
N PHE A 263 -33.76 25.49 6.25
CA PHE A 263 -32.58 25.77 7.10
C PHE A 263 -32.68 25.14 8.47
N GLU A 264 -33.90 25.09 9.04
CA GLU A 264 -34.16 24.45 10.33
C GLU A 264 -33.91 22.94 10.26
N ASP A 265 -34.33 22.28 9.18
CA ASP A 265 -34.09 20.86 8.96
C ASP A 265 -32.60 20.57 8.79
N TRP A 266 -31.90 21.40 7.99
CA TRP A 266 -30.44 21.31 7.85
C TRP A 266 -29.71 21.48 9.20
N LEU A 267 -30.05 22.49 9.99
CA LEU A 267 -29.40 22.71 11.29
C LEU A 267 -29.63 21.54 12.26
N ALA A 268 -30.78 20.89 12.18
CA ALA A 268 -31.11 19.74 13.02
C ALA A 268 -30.42 18.44 12.56
N ASN A 269 -30.31 18.22 11.24
CA ASN A 269 -29.97 16.91 10.66
C ASN A 269 -28.68 16.88 9.85
N GLY A 270 -28.13 18.03 9.44
CA GLY A 270 -26.89 18.15 8.68
C GLY A 270 -25.68 17.66 9.46
N THR A 271 -24.79 16.95 8.78
CA THR A 271 -23.59 16.37 9.41
C THR A 271 -22.29 16.90 8.81
N ASP A 272 -22.14 16.89 7.49
CA ASP A 272 -20.94 17.43 6.82
C ASP A 272 -21.32 18.33 5.66
N ALA A 273 -20.56 19.40 5.47
CA ALA A 273 -20.66 20.28 4.32
C ALA A 273 -19.28 20.58 3.73
N TRP A 274 -19.15 20.36 2.43
CA TRP A 274 -17.92 20.57 1.69
C TRP A 274 -18.18 21.40 0.44
N THR A 275 -17.38 22.43 0.26
CA THR A 275 -17.31 23.19 -1.00
C THR A 275 -16.09 22.76 -1.79
N VAL A 276 -16.23 22.74 -3.12
CA VAL A 276 -15.20 22.24 -4.03
C VAL A 276 -15.07 23.16 -5.24
N ALA A 277 -13.88 23.22 -5.81
CA ALA A 277 -13.65 23.86 -7.11
C ALA A 277 -12.98 22.87 -8.07
N LEU A 278 -13.46 22.84 -9.32
CA LEU A 278 -12.87 22.02 -10.37
C LEU A 278 -11.42 22.44 -10.64
N GLY A 279 -10.55 21.46 -10.80
CA GLY A 279 -9.21 21.71 -11.31
C GLY A 279 -9.24 22.03 -12.82
N VAL A 280 -8.14 22.58 -13.30
CA VAL A 280 -7.94 22.82 -14.73
C VAL A 280 -7.96 21.47 -15.47
N PRO A 281 -8.73 21.29 -16.55
CA PRO A 281 -8.66 20.09 -17.37
C PRO A 281 -7.24 19.91 -17.90
N ILE A 282 -6.64 18.77 -17.62
CA ILE A 282 -5.25 18.54 -18.00
C ILE A 282 -5.26 17.66 -19.23
N GLU A 283 -5.19 18.29 -20.40
CA GLU A 283 -5.01 17.60 -21.67
C GLU A 283 -3.71 16.80 -21.59
N HIS A 284 -3.83 15.47 -21.54
CA HIS A 284 -2.69 14.55 -21.44
C HIS A 284 -1.80 14.78 -20.21
N GLY A 285 -2.42 15.07 -19.06
CA GLY A 285 -1.73 15.19 -17.77
C GLY A 285 -1.17 13.86 -17.26
N GLY A 286 0.13 13.66 -17.43
CA GLY A 286 1.04 13.06 -16.45
C GLY A 286 0.83 11.61 -15.96
N LEU A 287 -0.19 10.89 -16.40
CA LEU A 287 -0.24 9.42 -16.26
C LEU A 287 0.30 8.68 -17.49
N SER A 288 0.48 9.40 -18.61
CA SER A 288 0.78 8.78 -19.92
C SER A 288 1.88 9.49 -20.73
N GLN A 289 2.66 10.41 -20.15
CA GLN A 289 3.91 10.85 -20.80
C GLN A 289 5.03 9.79 -20.77
N ASN A 290 4.75 8.58 -20.28
CA ASN A 290 5.59 7.41 -20.52
C ASN A 290 5.13 6.58 -21.74
N SER A 291 3.97 6.89 -22.37
CA SER A 291 3.50 6.20 -23.59
C SER A 291 3.87 6.92 -24.89
N ARG A 292 4.25 8.22 -24.85
CA ARG A 292 4.86 8.88 -26.01
C ARG A 292 6.36 8.63 -26.00
N THR A 293 6.76 7.71 -26.88
CA THR A 293 8.12 7.38 -27.30
C THR A 293 8.88 8.62 -27.80
N SER A 294 9.43 9.41 -26.88
CA SER A 294 10.51 10.34 -27.21
C SER A 294 11.78 9.54 -27.41
N ARG A 295 12.29 9.53 -28.65
CA ARG A 295 13.51 8.90 -29.19
C ARG A 295 14.69 8.64 -28.23
N ALA A 296 14.54 7.73 -27.26
CA ALA A 296 15.63 7.12 -26.51
C ALA A 296 15.77 5.66 -26.98
N ARG A 297 16.89 5.37 -27.66
CA ARG A 297 17.14 4.12 -28.43
C ARG A 297 17.23 2.82 -27.61
N ALA A 298 16.90 2.79 -26.32
CA ALA A 298 17.08 1.61 -25.46
C ALA A 298 15.82 1.10 -24.74
N ASP A 299 14.79 1.92 -24.52
CA ASP A 299 13.69 1.55 -23.60
C ASP A 299 12.44 0.96 -24.30
N VAL A 300 12.44 0.84 -25.63
CA VAL A 300 11.27 0.41 -26.43
C VAL A 300 11.19 -1.12 -26.62
N GLN A 301 12.13 -1.91 -26.11
CA GLN A 301 12.31 -3.33 -26.53
C GLN A 301 12.37 -4.39 -25.43
N SER A 302 11.94 -4.13 -24.19
CA SER A 302 11.87 -5.23 -23.21
C SER A 302 10.58 -6.05 -23.37
N PRO A 303 10.62 -7.29 -23.88
CA PRO A 303 9.44 -8.15 -23.91
C PRO A 303 8.96 -8.48 -22.49
N PHE A 304 9.86 -8.51 -21.51
CA PHE A 304 9.55 -8.86 -20.13
C PHE A 304 8.78 -7.75 -19.41
N ARG A 305 9.20 -6.49 -19.54
CA ARG A 305 8.49 -5.36 -18.91
C ARG A 305 7.18 -5.05 -19.64
N ASN A 306 7.14 -5.19 -20.96
CA ASN A 306 5.90 -5.00 -21.74
C ASN A 306 4.84 -6.07 -21.46
N ALA A 307 5.25 -7.26 -20.99
CA ALA A 307 4.35 -8.32 -20.57
C ALA A 307 3.74 -8.09 -19.17
N LEU A 308 4.22 -7.10 -18.41
CA LEU A 308 3.65 -6.77 -17.11
C LEU A 308 2.19 -6.33 -17.25
N THR A 309 1.39 -6.80 -16.31
CA THR A 309 -0.01 -6.44 -16.23
C THR A 309 -0.18 -5.03 -15.66
N SER A 310 -1.07 -4.23 -16.24
CA SER A 310 -1.39 -2.91 -15.71
C SER A 310 -2.00 -3.02 -14.32
N SER A 311 -1.60 -2.11 -13.45
CA SER A 311 -2.11 -1.93 -12.09
C SER A 311 -2.17 -0.45 -11.81
N ILE A 312 -3.11 -0.03 -10.95
CA ILE A 312 -3.23 1.36 -10.51
C ILE A 312 -3.29 1.36 -9.00
N ALA A 313 -2.29 1.99 -8.39
CA ALA A 313 -2.14 1.97 -6.95
C ALA A 313 -2.82 3.15 -6.26
N LYS A 314 -3.14 2.96 -4.99
CA LYS A 314 -3.53 4.00 -4.05
C LYS A 314 -2.37 5.00 -3.96
N ARG A 315 -2.68 6.29 -4.11
CA ARG A 315 -1.68 7.36 -4.10
C ARG A 315 -1.50 7.95 -2.71
N GLU A 316 -0.26 8.23 -2.35
CA GLU A 316 0.08 9.05 -1.19
C GLU A 316 0.27 10.52 -1.60
N GLY A 317 -0.10 11.45 -0.71
CA GLY A 317 0.03 12.89 -0.94
C GLY A 317 -1.13 13.56 -1.71
N PHE A 318 -0.90 14.83 -2.09
CA PHE A 318 -1.89 15.73 -2.70
C PHE A 318 -1.74 15.87 -4.23
N SER A 319 -0.70 15.31 -4.84
CA SER A 319 -0.45 15.51 -6.26
C SER A 319 -1.20 14.49 -7.11
N LEU A 320 -1.93 14.98 -8.12
CA LEU A 320 -2.47 14.17 -9.24
C LEU A 320 -1.36 13.63 -10.16
N PHE A 321 -0.16 14.18 -10.05
CA PHE A 321 1.00 13.80 -10.83
C PHE A 321 2.09 13.25 -9.93
N THR A 322 2.58 12.09 -10.27
CA THR A 322 3.85 11.61 -9.76
C THR A 322 4.94 12.15 -10.69
N ALA A 323 5.77 13.06 -10.19
CA ALA A 323 7.02 13.36 -10.86
C ALA A 323 7.87 12.09 -10.79
N SER A 324 8.03 11.36 -11.90
CA SER A 324 9.13 10.43 -12.01
C SER A 324 10.37 11.25 -12.29
N THR A 325 11.35 11.18 -11.41
CA THR A 325 12.70 11.64 -11.73
C THR A 325 13.16 10.81 -12.92
N ARG A 326 13.10 11.40 -14.12
CA ARG A 326 13.73 10.82 -15.31
C ARG A 326 15.22 10.89 -15.09
N ASP A 327 15.77 9.81 -14.56
CA ASP A 327 17.20 9.63 -14.49
C ASP A 327 17.67 9.14 -15.86
N SER A 328 17.72 10.05 -16.84
CA SER A 328 18.19 9.76 -18.21
C SER A 328 19.64 9.29 -18.26
N GLU A 329 20.37 9.40 -17.15
CA GLU A 329 21.76 8.98 -16.98
C GLU A 329 21.91 7.65 -16.21
N ARG A 330 20.79 7.05 -15.76
CA ARG A 330 20.83 5.77 -15.02
C ARG A 330 21.40 4.65 -15.88
N LYS A 331 22.50 4.04 -15.42
CA LYS A 331 23.02 2.79 -16.00
C LYS A 331 22.11 1.60 -15.65
N GLY A 332 21.72 0.81 -16.65
CA GLY A 332 20.90 -0.40 -16.47
C GLY A 332 19.52 -0.30 -17.13
N PRO A 333 18.61 -1.24 -16.83
CA PRO A 333 17.22 -1.15 -17.27
C PRO A 333 16.51 0.04 -16.60
N ALA A 334 15.50 0.59 -17.28
CA ALA A 334 14.71 1.67 -16.73
C ALA A 334 13.92 1.23 -15.48
N LEU A 335 13.75 2.15 -14.54
CA LEU A 335 12.96 1.95 -13.33
C LEU A 335 11.51 1.59 -13.68
N LEU A 336 10.92 0.70 -12.88
CA LEU A 336 9.46 0.54 -12.94
C LEU A 336 8.77 1.78 -12.36
N THR A 337 7.51 1.99 -12.77
CA THR A 337 6.66 2.96 -12.09
C THR A 337 6.23 2.43 -10.73
N LYS A 338 5.84 3.32 -9.81
CA LYS A 338 5.29 2.91 -8.51
C LYS A 338 4.05 2.01 -8.67
N ASP A 339 3.19 2.31 -9.63
CA ASP A 339 2.03 1.47 -9.95
C ASP A 339 2.45 0.04 -10.32
N GLN A 340 3.43 -0.10 -11.22
CA GLN A 340 3.99 -1.41 -11.58
C GLN A 340 4.61 -2.13 -10.37
N ALA A 341 5.31 -1.40 -9.49
CA ALA A 341 5.86 -1.97 -8.26
C ALA A 341 4.77 -2.48 -7.31
N TYR A 342 3.67 -1.74 -7.14
CA TYR A 342 2.49 -2.19 -6.39
C TYR A 342 1.81 -3.41 -7.03
N GLY A 343 1.86 -3.54 -8.36
CA GLY A 343 1.43 -4.75 -9.08
C GLY A 343 2.31 -5.98 -8.87
N LEU A 344 3.48 -5.83 -8.24
CA LEU A 344 4.45 -6.90 -7.96
C LEU A 344 4.59 -7.17 -6.46
N THR A 345 3.84 -6.50 -5.58
CA THR A 345 4.00 -6.65 -4.12
C THR A 345 2.71 -6.77 -3.37
N ILE A 346 2.66 -7.68 -2.38
CA ILE A 346 1.66 -7.62 -1.33
C ILE A 346 2.14 -6.67 -0.24
N VAL A 347 1.26 -5.79 0.27
CA VAL A 347 1.57 -4.90 1.38
C VAL A 347 0.83 -5.36 2.64
N MET A 348 1.59 -5.76 3.64
CA MET A 348 1.09 -6.21 4.93
C MET A 348 1.08 -5.05 5.95
N GLU A 349 0.03 -5.00 6.75
CA GLU A 349 -0.12 -4.09 7.89
C GLU A 349 0.53 -4.69 9.16
N ASN A 350 0.65 -3.88 10.23
CA ASN A 350 1.33 -4.21 11.50
C ASN A 350 0.61 -5.26 12.37
N ASN A 351 -0.11 -6.19 11.75
CA ASN A 351 -0.81 -7.32 12.35
C ASN A 351 -0.84 -8.54 11.40
N GLY A 352 -0.08 -8.49 10.30
CA GLY A 352 -0.05 -9.52 9.27
C GLY A 352 -1.26 -9.58 8.33
N SER A 353 -2.25 -8.70 8.49
CA SER A 353 -3.34 -8.55 7.51
C SER A 353 -2.89 -7.76 6.29
N ILE A 354 -3.67 -7.83 5.22
CA ILE A 354 -3.35 -7.19 3.93
C ILE A 354 -4.07 -5.85 3.84
N GLY A 355 -3.35 -4.80 3.47
CA GLY A 355 -3.93 -3.47 3.27
C GLY A 355 -4.34 -3.25 1.81
N PRO A 356 -5.45 -2.53 1.54
CA PRO A 356 -5.87 -2.28 0.17
C PRO A 356 -4.92 -1.28 -0.49
N ARG A 357 -4.31 -1.68 -1.61
CA ARG A 357 -3.36 -0.86 -2.39
C ARG A 357 -3.71 -0.73 -3.86
N LEU A 358 -4.37 -1.70 -4.47
CA LEU A 358 -4.87 -1.59 -5.84
C LEU A 358 -6.24 -0.91 -5.82
N THR A 359 -6.46 0.02 -6.74
CA THR A 359 -7.70 0.82 -6.79
C THR A 359 -8.80 0.20 -7.63
N ASP A 360 -8.46 -0.74 -8.50
CA ASP A 360 -9.28 -1.32 -9.55
C ASP A 360 -9.66 -2.78 -9.26
N VAL A 361 -9.63 -3.17 -7.98
CA VAL A 361 -9.99 -4.51 -7.50
C VAL A 361 -11.07 -4.42 -6.43
N GLU A 362 -11.88 -5.46 -6.32
CA GLU A 362 -13.02 -5.48 -5.38
C GLU A 362 -12.62 -5.31 -3.91
N ASN A 363 -11.56 -6.00 -3.48
CA ASN A 363 -11.10 -6.11 -2.09
C ASN A 363 -9.64 -6.60 -2.04
N VAL A 364 -9.02 -6.70 -0.85
CA VAL A 364 -7.63 -7.15 -0.71
C VAL A 364 -7.40 -8.58 -1.21
N ARG A 365 -8.36 -9.50 -1.06
CA ARG A 365 -8.21 -10.87 -1.58
C ARG A 365 -8.13 -10.88 -3.10
N ALA A 366 -9.00 -10.10 -3.75
CA ALA A 366 -8.94 -9.90 -5.20
C ALA A 366 -7.61 -9.26 -5.62
N GLY A 367 -7.09 -8.29 -4.84
CA GLY A 367 -5.77 -7.71 -5.05
C GLY A 367 -4.63 -8.73 -4.97
N VAL A 368 -4.63 -9.59 -3.95
CA VAL A 368 -3.62 -10.65 -3.79
C VAL A 368 -3.71 -11.66 -4.92
N LYS A 369 -4.92 -12.10 -5.27
CA LYS A 369 -5.16 -12.99 -6.41
C LYS A 369 -4.63 -12.36 -7.70
N ARG A 370 -4.87 -11.07 -7.92
CA ARG A 370 -4.34 -10.33 -9.06
C ARG A 370 -2.82 -10.36 -9.12
N ILE A 371 -2.16 -10.06 -8.00
CA ILE A 371 -0.69 -9.94 -7.91
C ILE A 371 0.00 -11.32 -7.97
N VAL A 372 -0.49 -12.30 -7.22
CA VAL A 372 0.21 -13.57 -6.95
C VAL A 372 -0.19 -14.68 -7.92
N TYR A 373 -1.41 -14.65 -8.46
CA TYR A 373 -1.92 -15.69 -9.36
C TYR A 373 -2.08 -15.18 -10.80
N GLU A 374 -2.84 -14.10 -11.01
CA GLU A 374 -3.21 -13.67 -12.38
C GLU A 374 -2.05 -13.00 -13.12
N ALA A 375 -1.33 -12.10 -12.46
CA ALA A 375 -0.24 -11.33 -13.05
C ALA A 375 0.96 -12.18 -13.50
N PRO A 376 1.55 -13.08 -12.68
CA PRO A 376 2.64 -13.96 -13.13
C PRO A 376 2.22 -14.88 -14.28
N ARG A 377 0.99 -15.41 -14.24
CA ARG A 377 0.43 -16.23 -15.32
C ARG A 377 0.33 -15.43 -16.62
N THR A 378 -0.32 -14.28 -16.57
CA THR A 378 -0.52 -13.39 -17.72
C THR A 378 0.82 -12.94 -18.30
N TRP A 379 1.77 -12.57 -17.44
CA TRP A 379 3.11 -12.19 -17.83
C TRP A 379 3.78 -13.32 -18.62
N PHE A 380 3.78 -14.55 -18.07
CA PHE A 380 4.40 -15.70 -18.72
C PHE A 380 3.71 -16.08 -20.05
N GLU A 381 2.39 -15.93 -20.15
CA GLU A 381 1.62 -16.16 -21.38
C GLU A 381 1.93 -15.12 -22.46
N LYS A 382 2.11 -13.84 -22.10
CA LYS A 382 2.41 -12.74 -23.01
C LYS A 382 3.85 -12.71 -23.53
N LEU A 383 4.78 -13.45 -22.93
CA LEU A 383 6.17 -13.50 -23.40
C LEU A 383 6.27 -14.09 -24.81
N PRO A 384 7.04 -13.47 -25.72
CA PRO A 384 7.25 -14.01 -27.07
C PRO A 384 8.03 -15.32 -27.00
N ALA A 385 7.72 -16.25 -27.90
CA ALA A 385 8.34 -17.59 -27.92
C ALA A 385 9.88 -17.56 -27.94
N SER A 386 10.49 -16.53 -28.54
CA SER A 386 11.94 -16.35 -28.60
C SER A 386 12.59 -16.00 -27.26
N SER A 387 11.84 -15.40 -26.32
CA SER A 387 12.35 -14.93 -25.02
C SER A 387 11.72 -15.67 -23.84
N LYS A 388 10.72 -16.52 -24.09
CA LYS A 388 9.96 -17.22 -23.05
C LYS A 388 10.79 -18.35 -22.42
N PRO A 389 11.04 -18.30 -21.10
CA PRO A 389 11.70 -19.40 -20.40
C PRO A 389 10.88 -20.69 -20.43
N ALA A 390 11.54 -21.85 -20.31
CA ALA A 390 10.88 -23.16 -20.31
C ALA A 390 9.95 -23.39 -19.08
N VAL A 391 10.24 -22.70 -17.98
CA VAL A 391 9.52 -22.73 -16.71
C VAL A 391 9.34 -21.30 -16.20
N LEU A 392 8.22 -21.04 -15.52
CA LEU A 392 7.95 -19.79 -14.84
C LEU A 392 8.70 -19.79 -13.50
N ARG A 393 9.77 -19.00 -13.40
CA ARG A 393 10.51 -18.81 -12.14
C ARG A 393 9.92 -17.65 -11.38
N ILE A 394 9.48 -17.89 -10.16
CA ILE A 394 8.93 -16.88 -9.26
C ILE A 394 9.91 -16.68 -8.11
N ALA A 395 10.49 -15.48 -8.03
CA ALA A 395 11.36 -15.09 -6.93
C ALA A 395 10.57 -14.27 -5.91
N ILE A 396 10.30 -14.86 -4.74
CA ILE A 396 9.60 -14.21 -3.64
C ILE A 396 10.63 -13.50 -2.76
N VAL A 397 10.58 -12.17 -2.74
CA VAL A 397 11.55 -11.32 -2.06
C VAL A 397 10.89 -10.64 -0.85
N ALA A 398 11.36 -11.00 0.34
CA ALA A 398 11.00 -10.34 1.59
C ALA A 398 12.16 -9.43 2.03
N HIS A 399 11.94 -8.11 1.99
CA HIS A 399 12.94 -7.12 2.40
C HIS A 399 13.06 -7.01 3.93
N GLY A 400 14.10 -6.31 4.41
CA GLY A 400 14.25 -6.00 5.83
C GLY A 400 13.06 -5.21 6.38
N GLY A 401 12.51 -5.67 7.52
CA GLY A 401 11.34 -5.07 8.20
C GLY A 401 11.66 -3.78 8.94
N LEU A 402 12.39 -2.88 8.30
CA LEU A 402 12.90 -1.67 8.90
C LEU A 402 12.77 -0.46 7.96
N ASN A 403 12.20 -0.67 6.78
CA ASN A 403 12.04 0.35 5.76
C ASN A 403 10.59 0.86 5.75
N SER A 404 10.41 2.13 5.38
CA SER A 404 9.08 2.64 5.07
C SER A 404 8.46 1.88 3.88
N GLU A 405 7.13 1.91 3.76
CA GLU A 405 6.46 1.37 2.56
C GLU A 405 7.00 2.06 1.30
N GLN A 406 7.24 3.37 1.36
CA GLN A 406 7.71 4.14 0.23
C GLN A 406 9.13 3.75 -0.21
N ASP A 407 10.04 3.49 0.72
CA ASP A 407 11.40 3.01 0.42
C ASP A 407 11.37 1.60 -0.17
N SER A 408 10.49 0.75 0.36
CA SER A 408 10.27 -0.60 -0.15
C SER A 408 9.79 -0.56 -1.60
N ILE A 409 8.84 0.33 -1.93
CA ILE A 409 8.38 0.54 -3.30
C ILE A 409 9.48 1.10 -4.21
N ASN A 410 10.26 2.09 -3.75
CA ASN A 410 11.36 2.65 -4.55
C ASN A 410 12.43 1.60 -4.86
N ARG A 411 12.74 0.74 -3.88
CA ARG A 411 13.62 -0.41 -4.06
C ARG A 411 13.08 -1.40 -5.09
N ILE A 412 11.78 -1.72 -5.04
CA ILE A 412 11.14 -2.59 -6.03
C ILE A 412 11.28 -1.98 -7.43
N CYS A 413 11.05 -0.67 -7.58
CA CYS A 413 11.21 0.03 -8.86
C CYS A 413 12.61 -0.14 -9.46
N ALA A 414 13.66 -0.14 -8.61
CA ALA A 414 15.04 -0.31 -9.02
C ALA A 414 15.46 -1.77 -9.23
N MET A 415 15.00 -2.68 -8.37
CA MET A 415 15.48 -4.06 -8.35
C MET A 415 14.70 -5.00 -9.27
N ALA A 416 13.37 -4.86 -9.34
CA ALA A 416 12.51 -5.74 -10.13
C ALA A 416 12.87 -5.83 -11.62
N PRO A 417 13.30 -4.74 -12.30
CA PRO A 417 13.74 -4.82 -13.69
C PRO A 417 14.85 -5.86 -13.90
N TYR A 418 15.83 -5.97 -13.00
CA TYR A 418 16.91 -6.94 -13.16
C TYR A 418 16.44 -8.40 -13.08
N PHE A 419 15.41 -8.69 -12.28
CA PHE A 419 14.80 -10.02 -12.26
C PHE A 419 14.06 -10.30 -13.57
N LEU A 420 13.22 -9.36 -14.00
CA LEU A 420 12.40 -9.48 -15.20
C LEU A 420 13.24 -9.69 -16.46
N GLU A 421 14.28 -8.88 -16.67
CA GLU A 421 15.15 -8.96 -17.86
C GLU A 421 15.99 -10.25 -17.89
N ASN A 422 16.11 -10.97 -16.77
CA ASN A 422 16.72 -12.29 -16.70
C ASN A 422 15.70 -13.44 -16.73
N GLY A 423 14.43 -13.15 -17.08
CA GLY A 423 13.37 -14.16 -17.21
C GLY A 423 12.87 -14.72 -15.88
N ILE A 424 13.02 -13.97 -14.79
CA ILE A 424 12.51 -14.32 -13.45
C ILE A 424 11.40 -13.34 -13.11
N TYR A 425 10.24 -13.84 -12.68
CA TYR A 425 9.14 -13.00 -12.22
C TYR A 425 9.32 -12.70 -10.72
N PRO A 426 9.58 -11.44 -10.32
CA PRO A 426 9.73 -11.11 -8.91
C PRO A 426 8.37 -10.87 -8.26
N LEU A 427 8.16 -11.44 -7.08
CA LEU A 427 7.04 -11.16 -6.18
C LEU A 427 7.59 -10.63 -4.87
N PHE A 428 7.14 -9.47 -4.42
CA PHE A 428 7.66 -8.84 -3.22
C PHE A 428 6.67 -8.93 -2.06
N VAL A 429 7.20 -9.12 -0.85
CA VAL A 429 6.43 -8.96 0.38
C VAL A 429 6.86 -7.67 1.04
N THR A 430 6.03 -6.63 0.87
CA THR A 430 6.19 -5.37 1.57
C THR A 430 5.47 -5.44 2.91
N TRP A 431 6.13 -5.06 3.98
CA TRP A 431 5.52 -5.15 5.31
C TRP A 431 5.87 -3.94 6.15
N ARG A 432 4.81 -3.32 6.67
CA ARG A 432 4.92 -2.05 7.38
C ARG A 432 5.66 -2.27 8.69
N THR A 433 6.83 -1.65 8.74
CA THR A 433 7.65 -1.56 9.95
C THR A 433 8.57 -0.37 9.73
N GLY A 434 8.10 0.84 10.08
CA GLY A 434 8.96 2.00 10.33
C GLY A 434 9.83 1.80 11.57
N ALA A 435 10.13 0.55 11.92
CA ALA A 435 10.81 0.18 13.14
C ALA A 435 12.26 0.67 13.14
N LEU A 436 12.88 1.02 12.00
CA LEU A 436 14.20 1.68 12.04
C LEU A 436 14.09 3.14 12.43
N GLU A 437 13.10 3.87 11.91
CA GLU A 437 12.79 5.22 12.38
C GLU A 437 12.42 5.17 13.86
N THR A 438 11.52 4.27 14.26
CA THR A 438 11.15 4.08 15.68
C THR A 438 12.33 3.65 16.55
N LEU A 439 13.20 2.76 16.09
CA LEU A 439 14.40 2.37 16.84
C LEU A 439 15.42 3.50 16.87
N ALA A 440 15.55 4.28 15.80
CA ALA A 440 16.39 5.46 15.73
C ALA A 440 15.87 6.54 16.71
N ASP A 441 14.57 6.80 16.72
CA ASP A 441 13.89 7.69 17.65
C ASP A 441 14.08 7.20 19.08
N ILE A 442 13.89 5.90 19.36
CA ILE A 442 14.16 5.30 20.67
C ILE A 442 15.62 5.54 21.08
N ILE A 443 16.58 5.33 20.18
CA ILE A 443 18.00 5.56 20.46
C ILE A 443 18.28 7.05 20.71
N GLN A 444 17.70 7.95 19.90
CA GLN A 444 17.84 9.41 20.02
C GLN A 444 17.22 9.94 21.32
N ASP A 445 15.97 9.57 21.63
CA ASP A 445 15.24 9.96 22.84
C ASP A 445 15.91 9.47 24.12
N THR A 446 16.61 8.33 24.03
CA THR A 446 17.31 7.72 25.17
C THR A 446 18.72 8.30 25.36
N LEU A 447 19.24 9.04 24.38
CA LEU A 447 20.51 9.77 24.44
C LEU A 447 20.35 11.26 24.10
N PRO A 448 19.54 12.02 24.87
CA PRO A 448 19.37 13.45 24.64
C PRO A 448 20.70 14.16 24.92
N GLY A 449 21.29 14.74 23.87
CA GLY A 449 22.59 15.44 23.92
C GLY A 449 23.64 14.96 22.92
N VAL A 450 23.45 13.80 22.26
CA VAL A 450 24.32 13.39 21.12
C VAL A 450 23.92 14.10 19.82
N PHE A 451 22.62 14.32 19.62
CA PHE A 451 22.07 14.89 18.38
C PHE A 451 21.64 16.37 18.50
N ASP A 452 21.28 16.84 19.71
CA ASP A 452 20.88 18.24 19.98
C ASP A 452 22.06 19.20 20.23
N ALA A 453 23.27 18.68 20.39
CA ALA A 453 24.47 19.49 20.59
C ALA A 453 24.96 20.02 19.23
N GLY A 454 24.53 21.23 18.88
CA GLY A 454 25.08 21.99 17.76
C GLY A 454 26.60 22.15 17.89
N GLY A 455 27.35 21.31 17.19
CA GLY A 455 28.80 21.44 17.01
C GLY A 455 29.58 20.13 17.21
N VAL A 456 30.41 19.79 16.21
CA VAL A 456 31.33 18.64 16.17
C VAL A 456 32.22 18.52 17.44
N SER A 457 32.42 19.62 18.17
CA SER A 457 33.21 19.70 19.40
C SER A 457 32.59 18.96 20.61
N ASP A 458 31.27 19.00 20.78
CA ASP A 458 30.63 18.45 22.00
C ASP A 458 30.37 16.95 21.90
N VAL A 459 30.10 16.44 20.69
CA VAL A 459 30.09 15.00 20.40
C VAL A 459 31.46 14.38 20.68
N LEU A 460 32.55 15.08 20.30
CA LEU A 460 33.92 14.63 20.55
C LEU A 460 34.27 14.61 22.06
N LYS A 461 33.67 15.49 22.87
CA LYS A 461 33.84 15.47 24.33
C LYS A 461 33.12 14.29 24.97
N LEU A 462 31.89 14.00 24.55
CA LEU A 462 31.12 12.86 25.07
C LEU A 462 31.82 11.52 24.78
N ILE A 463 32.43 11.39 23.59
CA ILE A 463 33.24 10.24 23.18
C ILE A 463 34.61 10.20 23.90
N LYS A 464 35.17 11.34 24.31
CA LYS A 464 36.41 11.38 25.10
C LYS A 464 36.20 10.97 26.56
N ASP A 465 35.06 11.30 27.14
CA ASP A 465 34.77 11.04 28.55
C ASP A 465 34.22 9.61 28.82
N LYS A 466 33.74 8.90 27.78
CA LYS A 466 33.29 7.50 27.86
C LYS A 466 33.89 6.66 26.74
N THR A 467 34.37 5.45 27.05
CA THR A 467 34.83 4.49 26.03
C THR A 467 33.68 4.06 25.13
N VAL A 468 33.96 3.78 23.84
CA VAL A 468 32.95 3.33 22.85
C VAL A 468 32.16 2.11 23.36
N GLU A 469 32.83 1.14 23.98
CA GLU A 469 32.16 -0.03 24.57
C GLU A 469 31.23 0.35 25.74
N GLY A 470 31.57 1.38 26.52
CA GLY A 470 30.71 1.91 27.57
C GLY A 470 29.47 2.63 27.03
N LEU A 471 29.60 3.31 25.88
CA LEU A 471 28.49 3.92 25.15
C LEU A 471 27.55 2.85 24.59
N ASP A 472 28.08 1.86 23.87
CA ASP A 472 27.30 0.74 23.33
C ASP A 472 26.53 0.01 24.44
N ARG A 473 27.17 -0.29 25.58
CA ARG A 473 26.50 -0.93 26.73
C ARG A 473 25.40 -0.06 27.32
N THR A 474 25.57 1.27 27.30
CA THR A 474 24.54 2.21 27.74
C THR A 474 23.34 2.16 26.79
N VAL A 475 23.58 2.18 25.47
CA VAL A 475 22.53 2.05 24.44
C VAL A 475 21.80 0.71 24.57
N GLU A 476 22.52 -0.39 24.72
CA GLU A 476 21.94 -1.73 24.89
C GLU A 476 21.01 -1.79 26.10
N LEU A 477 21.44 -1.28 27.27
CA LEU A 477 20.63 -1.30 28.49
C LEU A 477 19.41 -0.38 28.40
N ALA A 478 19.59 0.81 27.84
CA ALA A 478 18.57 1.84 27.86
C ALA A 478 17.49 1.60 26.79
N THR A 479 17.86 1.01 25.65
CA THR A 479 16.90 0.63 24.59
C THR A 479 16.33 -0.78 24.74
N LYS A 480 16.85 -1.60 25.67
CA LYS A 480 16.45 -3.01 25.86
C LYS A 480 14.94 -3.22 25.85
N LYS A 481 14.22 -2.49 26.69
CA LYS A 481 12.75 -2.63 26.82
C LYS A 481 12.01 -2.05 25.62
N PRO A 482 12.12 -0.74 25.30
CA PRO A 482 11.36 -0.17 24.18
C PRO A 482 11.71 -0.81 22.83
N GLY A 483 12.99 -1.09 22.56
CA GLY A 483 13.43 -1.76 21.35
C GLY A 483 13.08 -3.26 21.32
N GLY A 484 13.16 -3.94 22.46
CA GLY A 484 12.72 -5.33 22.59
C GLY A 484 11.22 -5.52 22.37
N ASP A 485 10.39 -4.58 22.85
CA ASP A 485 8.94 -4.58 22.62
C ASP A 485 8.63 -4.41 21.12
N GLN A 486 9.30 -3.45 20.44
CA GLN A 486 9.15 -3.24 18.98
C GLN A 486 9.62 -4.46 18.16
N TRP A 487 10.78 -5.03 18.52
CA TRP A 487 11.30 -6.23 17.87
C TRP A 487 10.36 -7.43 18.05
N SER A 488 9.83 -7.62 19.26
CA SER A 488 8.85 -8.66 19.56
C SER A 488 7.55 -8.48 18.77
N GLN A 489 7.04 -7.25 18.68
CA GLN A 489 5.89 -6.93 17.86
C GLN A 489 6.14 -7.26 16.38
N MET A 490 7.32 -6.96 15.85
CA MET A 490 7.67 -7.32 14.47
C MET A 490 7.65 -8.84 14.23
N LYS A 491 8.21 -9.63 15.15
CA LYS A 491 8.14 -11.11 15.09
C LYS A 491 6.70 -11.61 15.13
N GLN A 492 5.88 -11.05 16.02
CA GLN A 492 4.46 -11.39 16.13
C GLN A 492 3.67 -11.01 14.85
N ASN A 493 4.02 -9.90 14.20
CA ASN A 493 3.40 -9.49 12.93
C ASN A 493 3.72 -10.46 11.79
N ALA A 494 4.98 -10.91 11.70
CA ALA A 494 5.41 -11.92 10.74
C ALA A 494 4.67 -13.26 10.96
N GLU A 495 4.53 -13.68 12.22
CA GLU A 495 3.78 -14.88 12.58
C GLU A 495 2.28 -14.74 12.28
N ALA A 496 1.67 -13.62 12.66
CA ALA A 496 0.26 -13.35 12.42
C ALA A 496 -0.10 -13.36 10.94
N ALA A 497 0.83 -13.01 10.05
CA ALA A 497 0.65 -13.09 8.60
C ALA A 497 0.55 -14.54 8.07
N ALA A 498 1.00 -15.52 8.85
CA ALA A 498 1.05 -16.93 8.50
C ALA A 498 -0.02 -17.78 9.20
N VAL A 499 -0.78 -17.21 10.13
CA VAL A 499 -1.82 -17.92 10.89
C VAL A 499 -3.19 -17.47 10.44
N THR A 500 -4.01 -18.40 9.93
CA THR A 500 -5.38 -18.13 9.49
C THR A 500 -6.17 -17.38 10.56
N GLY A 501 -6.84 -16.31 10.17
CA GLY A 501 -7.67 -15.50 11.07
C GLY A 501 -8.94 -15.02 10.38
N PHE A 502 -9.69 -14.17 11.08
CA PHE A 502 -10.90 -13.55 10.54
C PHE A 502 -10.60 -12.65 9.35
N THR A 503 -9.54 -11.83 9.44
CA THR A 503 -9.08 -10.99 8.33
C THR A 503 -8.13 -11.76 7.40
N PRO A 504 -8.13 -11.46 6.09
CA PRO A 504 -7.19 -12.07 5.14
C PRO A 504 -5.74 -11.84 5.58
N ARG A 505 -4.93 -12.90 5.57
CA ARG A 505 -3.55 -12.90 6.08
C ARG A 505 -2.55 -13.01 4.94
N GLY A 506 -1.54 -12.15 4.93
CA GLY A 506 -0.64 -11.94 3.79
C GLY A 506 0.00 -13.22 3.26
N LEU A 507 0.63 -14.00 4.12
CA LEU A 507 1.38 -15.19 3.71
C LEU A 507 0.48 -16.38 3.44
N VAL A 508 -0.67 -16.49 4.13
CA VAL A 508 -1.67 -17.53 3.87
C VAL A 508 -2.28 -17.33 2.48
N GLU A 509 -2.80 -16.14 2.19
CA GLU A 509 -3.40 -15.81 0.90
C GLU A 509 -2.38 -15.92 -0.24
N MET A 510 -1.12 -15.51 -0.02
CA MET A 510 -0.04 -15.72 -0.99
C MET A 510 0.20 -17.20 -1.27
N ALA A 511 0.33 -18.03 -0.23
CA ALA A 511 0.59 -19.46 -0.40
C ALA A 511 -0.58 -20.19 -1.10
N ASP A 512 -1.82 -19.82 -0.80
CA ASP A 512 -3.02 -20.38 -1.46
C ASP A 512 -3.08 -20.00 -2.95
N ASN A 513 -2.79 -18.74 -3.30
CA ASN A 513 -2.76 -18.29 -4.68
C ASN A 513 -1.58 -18.88 -5.48
N LEU A 514 -0.42 -19.06 -4.86
CA LEU A 514 0.70 -19.79 -5.46
C LEU A 514 0.36 -21.25 -5.72
N LYS A 515 -0.32 -21.93 -4.76
CA LYS A 515 -0.78 -23.31 -4.96
C LYS A 515 -1.69 -23.42 -6.17
N LYS A 516 -2.67 -22.52 -6.26
CA LYS A 516 -3.57 -22.45 -7.41
C LYS A 516 -2.83 -22.20 -8.73
N LEU A 517 -1.85 -21.31 -8.75
CA LEU A 517 -1.04 -21.05 -9.93
C LEU A 517 -0.27 -22.29 -10.40
N VAL A 518 0.34 -23.00 -9.45
CA VAL A 518 1.11 -24.22 -9.71
C VAL A 518 0.20 -25.36 -10.18
N ASP A 519 -1.01 -25.48 -9.62
CA ASP A 519 -1.98 -26.48 -10.07
C ASP A 519 -2.43 -26.25 -11.50
N ASP A 520 -2.69 -24.99 -11.87
CA ASP A 520 -3.16 -24.63 -13.21
C ASP A 520 -2.07 -24.77 -14.29
N LEU A 521 -0.83 -24.39 -14.00
CA LEU A 521 0.29 -24.46 -14.95
C LEU A 521 1.00 -25.83 -14.94
N GLY A 522 0.86 -26.58 -13.86
CA GLY A 522 1.52 -27.84 -13.60
C GLY A 522 2.81 -27.68 -12.79
N PRO A 523 3.10 -28.61 -11.85
CA PRO A 523 4.20 -28.49 -10.89
C PRO A 523 5.60 -28.49 -11.50
N LYS A 524 5.77 -29.01 -12.73
CA LYS A 524 7.04 -28.99 -13.47
C LYS A 524 7.26 -27.71 -14.29
N LYS A 525 6.27 -26.81 -14.30
CA LYS A 525 6.29 -25.57 -15.09
C LYS A 525 6.50 -24.32 -14.25
N VAL A 526 6.53 -24.45 -12.93
CA VAL A 526 6.71 -23.33 -12.00
C VAL A 526 7.83 -23.68 -11.01
N GLU A 527 8.75 -22.74 -10.80
CA GLU A 527 9.83 -22.84 -9.81
C GLU A 527 9.65 -21.71 -8.79
N LEU A 528 9.68 -22.05 -7.49
CA LEU A 528 9.57 -21.08 -6.40
C LEU A 528 10.95 -20.86 -5.76
N HIS A 529 11.36 -19.60 -5.68
CA HIS A 529 12.63 -19.19 -5.09
C HIS A 529 12.37 -18.17 -3.97
N LEU A 530 12.96 -18.36 -2.80
CA LEU A 530 12.79 -17.46 -1.65
C LEU A 530 14.05 -16.62 -1.44
N ILE A 531 13.88 -15.32 -1.23
CA ILE A 531 14.97 -14.38 -0.93
C ILE A 531 14.55 -13.55 0.29
N GLY A 532 15.32 -13.60 1.37
CA GLY A 532 14.97 -12.94 2.63
C GLY A 532 16.15 -12.13 3.14
N HIS A 533 15.98 -10.81 3.29
CA HIS A 533 16.98 -9.94 3.89
C HIS A 533 16.60 -9.56 5.32
N SER A 534 17.56 -9.61 6.25
CA SER A 534 17.35 -9.23 7.65
C SER A 534 16.11 -9.90 8.24
N ALA A 535 15.15 -9.13 8.75
CA ALA A 535 13.89 -9.64 9.31
C ALA A 535 12.97 -10.29 8.27
N GLY A 536 13.20 -10.08 6.97
CA GLY A 536 12.58 -10.85 5.89
C GLY A 536 12.88 -12.35 5.97
N SER A 537 13.91 -12.76 6.71
CA SER A 537 14.14 -14.18 7.06
C SER A 537 13.04 -14.76 7.96
N LEU A 538 12.33 -13.95 8.74
CA LEU A 538 11.17 -14.39 9.53
C LEU A 538 9.98 -14.65 8.60
N ILE A 539 9.70 -13.71 7.70
CA ILE A 539 8.67 -13.85 6.65
C ILE A 539 8.89 -15.13 5.84
N ASN A 540 10.11 -15.32 5.32
CA ASN A 540 10.43 -16.52 4.53
C ASN A 540 10.38 -17.80 5.36
N GLY A 541 10.73 -17.77 6.64
CA GLY A 541 10.67 -18.96 7.51
C GLY A 541 9.23 -19.42 7.75
N HIS A 542 8.30 -18.47 7.87
CA HIS A 542 6.88 -18.80 7.92
C HIS A 542 6.34 -19.24 6.55
N LEU A 543 6.70 -18.53 5.48
CA LEU A 543 6.23 -18.82 4.12
C LEU A 543 6.70 -20.20 3.63
N ILE A 544 7.97 -20.57 3.84
CA ILE A 544 8.50 -21.86 3.39
C ILE A 544 7.76 -23.05 4.03
N ARG A 545 7.32 -22.91 5.29
CA ARG A 545 6.47 -23.91 5.95
C ARG A 545 5.07 -23.96 5.32
N LEU A 546 4.47 -22.81 5.05
CA LEU A 546 3.14 -22.74 4.42
C LEU A 546 3.14 -23.34 3.01
N LEU A 547 4.20 -23.10 2.23
CA LEU A 547 4.41 -23.69 0.91
C LEU A 547 4.58 -25.21 1.02
N TRP A 548 5.42 -25.67 1.95
CA TRP A 548 5.69 -27.10 2.12
C TRP A 548 4.45 -27.90 2.52
N VAL A 549 3.64 -27.38 3.46
CA VAL A 549 2.36 -28.01 3.85
C VAL A 549 1.36 -28.06 2.69
N ARG A 550 1.50 -27.17 1.70
CA ARG A 550 0.71 -27.17 0.45
C ARG A 550 1.36 -27.99 -0.66
N THR A 551 2.36 -28.81 -0.35
CA THR A 551 3.11 -29.64 -1.30
C THR A 551 3.82 -28.82 -2.39
N LEU A 552 4.23 -27.59 -2.05
CA LEU A 552 5.00 -26.71 -2.93
C LEU A 552 6.46 -26.71 -2.48
N PRO A 553 7.36 -27.46 -3.16
CA PRO A 553 8.78 -27.41 -2.85
C PRO A 553 9.37 -26.06 -3.25
N THR A 554 10.39 -25.64 -2.50
CA THR A 554 11.20 -24.45 -2.82
C THR A 554 12.46 -24.91 -3.55
N GLU A 555 12.73 -24.33 -4.72
CA GLU A 555 13.90 -24.70 -5.53
C GLU A 555 15.18 -24.10 -4.99
N THR A 556 15.15 -22.84 -4.53
CA THR A 556 16.28 -22.20 -3.85
C THR A 556 15.78 -21.28 -2.74
N SER A 557 16.52 -21.17 -1.65
CA SER A 557 16.27 -20.16 -0.62
C SER A 557 17.58 -19.44 -0.27
N THR A 558 17.59 -18.11 -0.42
CA THR A 558 18.73 -17.25 -0.11
C THR A 558 18.39 -16.32 1.03
N LEU A 559 19.15 -16.39 2.11
CA LEU A 559 19.03 -15.50 3.26
C LEU A 559 20.22 -14.54 3.31
N MET A 560 19.95 -13.24 3.44
CA MET A 560 20.95 -12.19 3.53
C MET A 560 20.88 -11.53 4.90
N ALA A 561 21.97 -11.62 5.66
CA ALA A 561 22.06 -11.18 7.05
C ALA A 561 20.81 -11.56 7.89
N PRO A 562 20.38 -12.85 7.89
CA PRO A 562 19.09 -13.24 8.49
C PRO A 562 19.00 -12.88 9.98
N ALA A 563 18.04 -12.04 10.31
CA ALA A 563 17.84 -11.55 11.68
C ALA A 563 16.90 -12.47 12.50
N CYS A 564 17.01 -13.78 12.32
CA CYS A 564 16.21 -14.76 13.05
C CYS A 564 17.09 -15.60 13.99
N THR A 565 16.50 -16.04 15.10
CA THR A 565 17.18 -16.92 16.07
C THR A 565 17.44 -18.29 15.45
N LEU A 566 18.44 -19.01 15.98
CA LEU A 566 18.68 -20.40 15.55
C LEU A 566 17.51 -21.32 15.90
N ASP A 567 16.77 -21.05 16.98
CA ASP A 567 15.54 -21.78 17.29
C ASP A 567 14.47 -21.62 16.21
N PHE A 568 14.20 -20.38 15.79
CA PHE A 568 13.29 -20.12 14.68
C PHE A 568 13.74 -20.83 13.40
N ALA A 569 15.04 -20.75 13.08
CA ALA A 569 15.59 -21.39 11.90
C ALA A 569 15.47 -22.93 11.95
N ASN A 570 15.69 -23.54 13.13
CA ASN A 570 15.48 -24.97 13.37
C ASN A 570 14.02 -25.37 13.17
N GLN A 571 13.07 -24.55 13.62
CA GLN A 571 11.64 -24.84 13.52
C GLN A 571 11.06 -24.59 12.12
N THR A 572 11.78 -23.86 11.26
CA THR A 572 11.32 -23.45 9.93
C THR A 572 12.17 -24.08 8.82
N TYR A 573 13.30 -23.46 8.48
CA TYR A 573 14.17 -23.85 7.38
C TYR A 573 14.69 -25.27 7.52
N ARG A 574 15.22 -25.62 8.70
CA ARG A 574 15.80 -26.96 8.92
C ARG A 574 14.76 -28.06 8.72
N LYS A 575 13.59 -27.95 9.36
CA LYS A 575 12.51 -28.94 9.24
C LYS A 575 12.12 -29.14 7.77
N VAL A 576 11.90 -28.05 7.02
CA VAL A 576 11.54 -28.16 5.60
C VAL A 576 12.67 -28.78 4.76
N ILE A 577 13.93 -28.49 5.06
CA ILE A 577 15.08 -29.11 4.37
C ILE A 577 15.16 -30.61 4.69
N GLU A 578 15.01 -31.00 5.96
CA GLU A 578 15.02 -32.41 6.39
C GLU A 578 13.85 -33.21 5.81
N ASP A 579 12.68 -32.59 5.69
CA ASP A 579 11.48 -33.18 5.08
C ASP A 579 11.56 -33.26 3.53
N GLY A 580 12.59 -32.66 2.92
CA GLY A 580 12.81 -32.69 1.47
C GLY A 580 12.14 -31.57 0.67
N GLY A 581 11.54 -30.58 1.35
CA GLY A 581 10.90 -29.42 0.70
C GLY A 581 11.88 -28.38 0.14
N LEU A 582 13.15 -28.42 0.54
CA LEU A 582 14.25 -27.64 -0.02
C LEU A 582 15.54 -28.47 0.03
N LYS A 583 16.29 -28.50 -1.07
CA LYS A 583 17.60 -29.17 -1.10
C LYS A 583 18.64 -28.34 -0.37
N ARG A 584 19.44 -28.99 0.47
CA ARG A 584 20.49 -28.34 1.26
C ARG A 584 21.49 -27.52 0.45
N LYS A 585 21.90 -28.04 -0.72
CA LYS A 585 22.84 -27.34 -1.62
C LYS A 585 22.27 -26.06 -2.25
N ASP A 586 20.95 -25.91 -2.20
CA ASP A 586 20.20 -24.79 -2.76
C ASP A 586 19.71 -23.82 -1.65
N PHE A 587 20.20 -24.01 -0.41
CA PHE A 587 19.99 -23.12 0.73
C PHE A 587 21.25 -22.27 0.96
N HIS A 588 21.18 -20.99 0.60
CA HIS A 588 22.29 -20.06 0.65
C HIS A 588 22.12 -19.03 1.77
N ILE A 589 23.22 -18.73 2.46
CA ILE A 589 23.26 -17.77 3.57
C ILE A 589 24.41 -16.80 3.32
N TYR A 590 24.12 -15.50 3.32
CA TYR A 590 25.08 -14.41 3.20
C TYR A 590 25.19 -13.69 4.54
N LEU A 591 26.39 -13.67 5.13
CA LEU A 591 26.70 -13.12 6.45
C LEU A 591 27.82 -12.09 6.36
N MET A 592 28.02 -11.27 7.38
CA MET A 592 29.27 -10.54 7.56
C MET A 592 30.22 -11.32 8.47
N SER A 593 31.52 -11.15 8.27
CA SER A 593 32.51 -11.58 9.27
C SER A 593 32.30 -10.78 10.56
N ASP A 594 32.65 -11.37 11.70
CA ASP A 594 32.51 -10.74 13.01
C ASP A 594 33.28 -9.42 13.12
N GLN A 595 34.43 -9.33 12.46
CA GLN A 595 35.19 -8.07 12.35
C GLN A 595 34.35 -6.95 11.72
N ARG A 596 33.58 -7.26 10.66
CA ARG A 596 32.74 -6.28 9.97
C ARG A 596 31.52 -5.91 10.79
N GLU A 597 30.89 -6.90 11.42
CA GLU A 597 29.77 -6.68 12.35
C GLU A 597 30.16 -5.74 13.50
N GLN A 598 31.38 -5.85 14.04
CA GLN A 598 31.88 -4.97 15.11
C GLN A 598 32.33 -3.58 14.63
N THR A 599 32.46 -3.35 13.32
CA THR A 599 32.81 -2.04 12.74
C THR A 599 31.63 -1.37 12.02
N ASP A 600 30.51 -2.06 11.91
CA ASP A 600 29.24 -1.51 11.42
C ASP A 600 28.64 -0.57 12.48
N ASN A 601 27.56 0.12 12.16
CA ASN A 601 26.89 1.01 13.10
C ASN A 601 25.39 1.10 12.84
N VAL A 602 24.63 1.42 13.89
CA VAL A 602 23.22 1.82 13.79
C VAL A 602 23.14 3.31 14.06
N ILE A 603 22.77 4.08 13.01
CA ILE A 603 22.60 5.55 13.00
C ILE A 603 23.77 6.36 13.60
N GLY A 604 24.99 5.80 13.60
CA GLY A 604 26.17 6.40 14.23
C GLY A 604 26.15 6.45 15.76
N ALA A 605 25.14 5.89 16.42
CA ALA A 605 24.98 5.92 17.89
C ALA A 605 25.36 4.59 18.56
N TYR A 606 25.08 3.46 17.90
CA TYR A 606 25.55 2.13 18.30
C TYR A 606 26.64 1.68 17.34
N HIS A 607 27.84 1.37 17.83
CA HIS A 607 29.04 1.20 17.01
C HIS A 607 29.32 -0.27 16.66
N LYS A 608 28.26 -1.06 16.57
CA LYS A 608 28.24 -2.41 16.01
C LYS A 608 27.01 -2.56 15.12
N SER A 609 26.91 -3.69 14.44
CA SER A 609 25.78 -3.96 13.57
C SER A 609 24.44 -4.05 14.30
N LEU A 610 23.37 -3.92 13.53
CA LEU A 610 22.03 -4.15 14.04
C LEU A 610 21.86 -5.56 14.64
N LEU A 611 22.50 -6.60 14.07
CA LEU A 611 22.39 -7.96 14.62
C LEU A 611 23.03 -8.07 16.01
N TYR A 612 24.11 -7.33 16.27
CA TYR A 612 24.68 -7.22 17.61
C TYR A 612 23.69 -6.58 18.59
N LEU A 613 23.03 -5.49 18.19
CA LEU A 613 22.02 -4.83 19.01
C LEU A 613 20.83 -5.74 19.30
N VAL A 614 20.32 -6.43 18.28
CA VAL A 614 19.22 -7.40 18.43
C VAL A 614 19.63 -8.55 19.37
N SER A 615 20.80 -9.14 19.14
CA SER A 615 21.32 -10.26 19.95
C SER A 615 21.54 -9.90 21.42
N ARG A 616 22.00 -8.67 21.70
CA ARG A 616 22.37 -8.22 23.04
C ARG A 616 21.24 -7.53 23.81
N ALA A 617 20.32 -6.86 23.11
CA ALA A 617 19.32 -6.02 23.74
C ALA A 617 17.87 -6.37 23.39
N TYR A 618 17.54 -6.79 22.16
CA TYR A 618 16.13 -6.89 21.74
C TYR A 618 15.55 -8.29 21.74
N GLU A 619 16.40 -9.32 21.72
CA GLU A 619 15.96 -10.69 21.97
C GLU A 619 15.68 -10.95 23.45
N GLU A 620 14.83 -11.95 23.72
CA GLU A 620 14.41 -12.33 25.07
C GLU A 620 15.61 -12.68 25.97
N LEU A 621 16.60 -13.35 25.39
CA LEU A 621 17.87 -13.67 26.03
C LEU A 621 18.97 -12.74 25.51
N GLN A 622 19.70 -12.11 26.43
CA GLN A 622 20.94 -11.40 26.07
C GLN A 622 21.98 -12.41 25.57
N ARG A 623 22.76 -12.04 24.54
CA ARG A 623 23.69 -12.92 23.81
C ARG A 623 22.94 -14.05 23.09
N MET A 624 21.84 -13.72 22.40
CA MET A 624 21.08 -14.67 21.58
C MET A 624 21.82 -14.96 20.26
N PRO A 625 22.14 -16.22 19.93
CA PRO A 625 22.71 -16.55 18.63
C PRO A 625 21.68 -16.38 17.52
N LEU A 626 22.04 -15.57 16.53
CA LEU A 626 21.22 -15.29 15.35
C LEU A 626 21.84 -15.97 14.13
N LEU A 627 21.01 -16.49 13.23
CA LEU A 627 21.49 -17.16 12.01
C LEU A 627 22.38 -16.24 11.17
N GLY A 628 22.13 -14.93 11.23
CA GLY A 628 22.84 -13.89 10.49
C GLY A 628 24.25 -13.58 11.00
N MET A 629 24.67 -14.13 12.14
CA MET A 629 25.99 -13.87 12.70
C MET A 629 26.93 -15.03 12.39
N ALA A 630 28.04 -14.78 11.70
CA ALA A 630 29.03 -15.82 11.41
C ALA A 630 29.51 -16.53 12.69
N SER A 631 29.65 -15.78 13.79
CA SER A 631 30.01 -16.28 15.12
C SER A 631 29.00 -17.31 15.66
N SER A 632 27.72 -17.28 15.26
CA SER A 632 26.73 -18.28 15.72
C SER A 632 26.93 -19.65 15.07
N LEU A 633 27.71 -19.71 13.98
CA LEU A 633 28.02 -20.93 13.23
C LEU A 633 29.47 -21.41 13.44
N ASP A 634 30.31 -20.62 14.11
CA ASP A 634 31.73 -20.90 14.29
C ASP A 634 31.98 -21.74 15.55
N GLY A 635 32.80 -22.79 15.41
CA GLY A 635 33.15 -23.72 16.47
C GLY A 635 33.82 -23.07 17.68
N ASN A 636 34.57 -21.99 17.49
CA ASN A 636 35.20 -21.25 18.60
C ASN A 636 34.17 -20.56 19.51
N CYS A 637 32.96 -20.35 19.01
CA CYS A 637 31.87 -19.71 19.76
C CYS A 637 30.88 -20.73 20.36
N GLN A 638 31.14 -22.04 20.23
CA GLN A 638 30.25 -23.12 20.71
C GLN A 638 30.60 -23.63 22.12
N ASN A 639 31.46 -22.93 22.86
CA ASN A 639 31.79 -23.31 24.23
C ASN A 639 30.75 -22.76 25.23
N PHE A 640 29.96 -23.67 25.80
CA PHE A 640 28.95 -23.38 26.83
C PHE A 640 29.36 -23.89 28.23
N SER A 641 30.60 -24.32 28.42
CA SER A 641 31.06 -24.92 29.68
C SER A 641 31.15 -23.93 30.83
N ASP A 642 31.36 -22.65 30.53
CA ASP A 642 31.47 -21.57 31.52
C ASP A 642 30.54 -20.39 31.13
N PRO A 643 29.54 -20.04 31.96
CA PRO A 643 28.62 -18.92 31.71
C PRO A 643 29.30 -17.56 31.49
N ASP A 644 30.42 -17.32 32.17
CA ASP A 644 31.10 -16.04 32.17
C ASP A 644 31.98 -15.88 30.92
N LEU A 645 32.44 -16.99 30.34
CA LEU A 645 33.27 -17.03 29.14
C LEU A 645 32.49 -17.37 27.86
N ALA A 646 31.27 -17.88 27.98
CA ALA A 646 30.45 -18.24 26.83
C ALA A 646 30.10 -17.02 25.98
N VAL A 647 30.32 -17.12 24.67
CA VAL A 647 29.95 -16.09 23.68
C VAL A 647 28.43 -15.91 23.65
N TRP A 648 27.70 -17.03 23.74
CA TRP A 648 26.24 -17.07 23.69
C TRP A 648 25.64 -17.37 25.06
N ASN A 649 24.38 -17.00 25.24
CA ASN A 649 23.62 -17.39 26.42
C ASN A 649 23.55 -18.91 26.55
N ILE A 650 23.81 -19.47 27.75
CA ILE A 650 23.77 -20.92 27.97
C ILE A 650 22.38 -21.50 27.69
N ALA A 651 21.30 -20.75 27.93
CA ALA A 651 19.96 -21.21 27.61
C ALA A 651 19.75 -21.43 26.09
N ALA A 652 20.58 -20.81 25.23
CA ALA A 652 20.57 -21.03 23.78
C ALA A 652 21.41 -22.24 23.32
N ARG A 653 22.04 -22.99 24.24
CA ARG A 653 22.89 -24.14 23.90
C ARG A 653 22.18 -25.13 22.97
N ASN A 654 20.98 -25.58 23.34
CA ASN A 654 20.27 -26.63 22.60
C ASN A 654 19.95 -26.21 21.16
N MET A 655 19.42 -24.99 20.95
CA MET A 655 19.12 -24.50 19.59
C MET A 655 20.39 -24.33 18.75
N THR A 656 21.50 -23.91 19.38
CA THR A 656 22.77 -23.64 18.70
C THR A 656 23.44 -24.94 18.27
N GLU A 657 23.58 -25.91 19.19
CA GLU A 657 24.11 -27.23 18.89
C GLU A 657 23.26 -27.94 17.84
N GLN A 658 21.93 -27.81 17.93
CA GLN A 658 21.01 -28.43 16.99
C GLN A 658 21.19 -27.90 15.56
N TRP A 659 21.24 -26.57 15.39
CA TRP A 659 21.45 -25.98 14.07
C TRP A 659 22.83 -26.32 13.52
N ASN A 660 23.88 -26.22 14.34
CA ASN A 660 25.24 -26.50 13.90
C ASN A 660 25.45 -28.00 13.57
N ARG A 661 24.83 -28.91 14.32
CA ARG A 661 24.82 -30.35 13.96
C ARG A 661 24.10 -30.57 12.64
N PHE A 662 22.97 -29.90 12.43
CA PHE A 662 22.28 -29.94 11.14
C PHE A 662 23.17 -29.39 10.03
N TYR A 663 23.78 -28.20 10.19
CA TYR A 663 24.50 -27.48 9.13
C TYR A 663 25.92 -27.99 8.86
N TRP A 664 26.63 -28.52 9.85
CA TRP A 664 28.00 -29.00 9.72
C TRP A 664 28.15 -30.52 9.83
N GLY A 665 27.15 -31.22 10.38
CA GLY A 665 27.29 -32.62 10.77
C GLY A 665 28.07 -32.76 12.07
N ASN A 666 29.10 -33.61 12.08
CA ASN A 666 29.86 -33.94 13.31
C ASN A 666 31.09 -33.04 13.55
N SER A 667 31.48 -32.20 12.59
CA SER A 667 32.69 -31.40 12.68
C SER A 667 32.40 -29.94 12.33
N ILE A 668 32.36 -29.07 13.35
CA ILE A 668 32.08 -27.65 13.21
C ILE A 668 33.41 -26.93 12.87
N PRO A 669 33.52 -26.22 11.74
CA PRO A 669 34.70 -25.41 11.43
C PRO A 669 34.86 -24.25 12.43
N SER A 670 36.11 -23.84 12.67
CA SER A 670 36.43 -22.81 13.67
C SER A 670 37.31 -21.70 13.09
N GLY A 671 37.15 -20.47 13.59
CA GLY A 671 37.99 -19.31 13.29
C GLY A 671 37.64 -18.55 12.01
N PHE A 672 36.61 -18.99 11.29
CA PHE A 672 36.16 -18.34 10.06
C PHE A 672 35.35 -17.07 10.33
N ALA A 673 34.65 -16.99 11.47
CA ALA A 673 33.85 -15.81 11.80
C ALA A 673 34.73 -14.58 11.97
N THR A 674 35.86 -14.71 12.68
CA THR A 674 36.79 -13.60 12.93
C THR A 674 37.50 -13.14 11.66
N THR A 675 37.94 -14.09 10.83
CA THR A 675 38.81 -13.80 9.67
C THR A 675 38.03 -13.60 8.37
N GLY A 676 36.77 -14.00 8.32
CA GLY A 676 35.97 -14.14 7.11
C GLY A 676 36.53 -15.14 6.09
N ARG A 677 37.48 -16.00 6.50
CA ARG A 677 38.21 -16.95 5.64
C ARG A 677 38.29 -18.32 6.33
N GLY A 678 38.65 -19.36 5.58
CA GLY A 678 38.87 -20.69 6.14
C GLY A 678 37.62 -21.57 6.25
N LEU A 679 36.54 -21.21 5.55
CA LEU A 679 35.42 -22.13 5.32
C LEU A 679 35.86 -23.29 4.42
N PRO A 680 35.48 -24.55 4.73
CA PRO A 680 35.73 -25.67 3.83
C PRO A 680 35.01 -25.49 2.48
N ASP A 681 35.63 -25.92 1.38
CA ASP A 681 35.11 -25.74 0.00
C ASP A 681 33.68 -26.25 -0.18
N ALA A 682 33.32 -27.35 0.51
CA ALA A 682 31.98 -27.93 0.46
C ALA A 682 30.89 -26.97 0.98
N PHE A 683 31.23 -26.06 1.88
CA PHE A 683 30.30 -25.11 2.50
C PHE A 683 30.45 -23.69 1.94
N ALA A 684 31.60 -23.34 1.36
CA ALA A 684 31.83 -22.06 0.70
C ALA A 684 30.88 -21.80 -0.49
N GLN A 685 30.17 -22.83 -0.97
CA GLN A 685 29.14 -22.71 -2.02
C GLN A 685 27.80 -22.19 -1.47
N THR A 686 27.49 -22.49 -0.20
CA THR A 686 26.19 -22.21 0.44
C THR A 686 26.29 -21.19 1.56
N LEU A 687 27.46 -21.00 2.17
CA LEU A 687 27.73 -19.99 3.19
C LEU A 687 28.73 -18.96 2.66
N HIS A 688 28.25 -17.73 2.51
CA HIS A 688 28.97 -16.61 1.94
C HIS A 688 29.28 -15.60 3.04
N ILE A 689 30.57 -15.36 3.32
CA ILE A 689 30.98 -14.42 4.36
C ILE A 689 31.59 -13.18 3.72
N PHE A 690 30.92 -12.04 3.93
CA PHE A 690 31.37 -10.75 3.48
C PHE A 690 32.39 -10.18 4.48
N ASN A 691 33.63 -10.00 4.03
CA ASN A 691 34.70 -9.38 4.83
C ASN A 691 35.34 -8.15 4.15
N GLU A 692 34.81 -7.72 3.01
CA GLU A 692 35.26 -6.48 2.39
C GLU A 692 34.76 -5.26 3.21
N PRO A 693 35.51 -4.15 3.27
CA PRO A 693 35.12 -2.96 4.03
C PRO A 693 34.02 -2.15 3.35
N LYS A 694 33.80 -2.36 2.04
CA LYS A 694 32.83 -1.61 1.24
C LYS A 694 31.94 -2.56 0.43
N MET A 695 30.65 -2.28 0.41
CA MET A 695 29.67 -2.88 -0.51
C MET A 695 29.53 -2.01 -1.77
N ASN A 696 29.25 -2.64 -2.90
CA ASN A 696 29.12 -2.00 -4.20
C ASN A 696 27.66 -1.87 -4.60
N TYR A 697 27.11 -0.65 -4.52
CA TYR A 697 25.70 -0.40 -4.89
C TYR A 697 25.51 -0.11 -6.39
N GLY A 698 26.62 -0.10 -7.14
CA GLY A 698 26.62 0.16 -8.58
C GLY A 698 26.84 1.63 -8.92
N ALA A 699 26.94 1.92 -10.21
CA ALA A 699 27.18 3.26 -10.76
C ALA A 699 28.40 4.03 -10.17
N GLY A 700 29.39 3.33 -9.59
CA GLY A 700 30.55 3.94 -8.94
C GLY A 700 30.34 4.28 -7.45
N VAL A 701 29.16 3.99 -6.91
CA VAL A 701 28.83 4.17 -5.49
C VAL A 701 29.27 2.95 -4.69
N LYS A 702 30.11 3.19 -3.68
CA LYS A 702 30.49 2.20 -2.69
C LYS A 702 30.14 2.72 -1.30
N ALA A 703 29.37 1.95 -0.55
CA ALA A 703 29.00 2.26 0.83
C ALA A 703 29.83 1.42 1.80
N ASP A 704 29.92 1.85 3.06
CA ASP A 704 30.46 0.98 4.12
C ASP A 704 29.64 -0.30 4.23
N THR A 705 30.36 -1.40 4.40
CA THR A 705 29.77 -2.72 4.66
C THR A 705 28.89 -2.62 5.90
N SER A 706 27.61 -2.91 5.72
CA SER A 706 26.61 -2.78 6.76
C SER A 706 25.56 -3.86 6.64
N HIS A 707 24.89 -4.15 7.77
CA HIS A 707 23.77 -5.08 7.82
C HIS A 707 22.66 -4.75 6.80
N GLY A 708 22.36 -3.46 6.61
CA GLY A 708 21.36 -2.97 5.67
C GLY A 708 21.79 -2.99 4.20
N GLY A 709 23.06 -3.27 3.90
CA GLY A 709 23.61 -3.13 2.55
C GLY A 709 23.51 -4.35 1.64
N PHE A 710 23.15 -5.53 2.18
CA PHE A 710 23.17 -6.79 1.41
C PHE A 710 22.26 -6.77 0.19
N ASP A 711 21.04 -6.23 0.33
CA ASP A 711 20.06 -6.17 -0.75
C ASP A 711 20.29 -4.96 -1.69
N ASN A 712 21.31 -4.14 -1.41
CA ASN A 712 21.82 -3.06 -2.26
C ASN A 712 23.12 -3.44 -2.97
N ASP A 713 23.81 -4.51 -2.58
CA ASP A 713 25.08 -4.92 -3.19
C ASP A 713 24.85 -5.66 -4.52
N ILE A 714 25.41 -5.12 -5.60
CA ILE A 714 25.22 -5.67 -6.95
C ILE A 714 25.81 -7.07 -7.12
N ASN A 715 26.86 -7.43 -6.37
CA ASN A 715 27.50 -8.73 -6.49
C ASN A 715 26.65 -9.79 -5.80
N ILE A 716 26.09 -9.46 -4.63
CA ILE A 716 25.17 -10.34 -3.90
C ILE A 716 23.93 -10.60 -4.76
N ILE A 717 23.26 -9.56 -5.25
CA ILE A 717 22.07 -9.75 -6.11
C ILE A 717 22.41 -10.48 -7.41
N THR A 718 23.57 -10.19 -8.03
CA THR A 718 24.05 -10.98 -9.19
C THR A 718 24.18 -12.46 -8.84
N SER A 719 24.77 -12.78 -7.69
CA SER A 719 24.96 -14.16 -7.24
C SER A 719 23.63 -14.86 -6.96
N VAL A 720 22.66 -14.15 -6.37
CA VAL A 720 21.29 -14.66 -6.19
C VAL A 720 20.64 -15.02 -7.53
N LEU A 721 20.76 -14.14 -8.54
CA LEU A 721 20.22 -14.42 -9.88
C LEU A 721 20.92 -15.61 -10.55
N LEU A 722 22.24 -15.73 -10.41
CA LEU A 722 23.00 -16.87 -10.92
C LEU A 722 22.54 -18.18 -10.27
N THR A 723 22.32 -18.19 -8.95
CA THR A 723 21.79 -19.34 -8.20
C THR A 723 20.40 -19.75 -8.73
N ILE A 724 19.47 -18.80 -8.88
CA ILE A 724 18.12 -19.07 -9.40
C ILE A 724 18.18 -19.67 -10.82
N LEU A 725 19.04 -19.12 -11.68
CA LEU A 725 19.22 -19.58 -13.05
C LEU A 725 20.07 -20.84 -13.17
N ARG A 726 20.64 -21.34 -12.06
CA ARG A 726 21.56 -22.49 -12.00
C ARG A 726 22.78 -22.30 -12.93
N LEU A 727 23.29 -21.07 -12.97
CA LEU A 727 24.48 -20.70 -13.73
C LEU A 727 25.74 -20.78 -12.85
N ALA A 728 26.89 -21.05 -13.46
CA ALA A 728 28.16 -21.09 -12.75
C ALA A 728 28.52 -19.70 -12.16
N PRO A 729 29.25 -19.64 -11.03
CA PRO A 729 29.79 -18.39 -10.52
C PRO A 729 30.60 -17.65 -11.61
N GLY A 730 30.35 -16.34 -11.77
CA GLY A 730 31.00 -15.52 -12.79
C GLY A 730 30.43 -15.66 -14.21
N ALA A 731 29.42 -16.49 -14.43
CA ALA A 731 28.69 -16.52 -15.70
C ALA A 731 28.03 -15.16 -15.97
N ARG A 732 27.89 -14.81 -17.25
CA ARG A 732 27.26 -13.55 -17.65
C ARG A 732 25.74 -13.67 -17.63
N LEU A 733 25.10 -12.84 -16.81
CA LEU A 733 23.65 -12.63 -16.85
C LEU A 733 23.23 -11.98 -18.18
N ALA A 734 22.02 -12.29 -18.66
CA ALA A 734 21.44 -11.64 -19.84
C ALA A 734 21.36 -10.13 -19.62
N GLN A 735 20.90 -9.74 -18.43
CA GLN A 735 20.96 -8.37 -17.94
C GLN A 735 21.81 -8.30 -16.66
N PRO A 736 23.06 -7.80 -16.72
CA PRO A 736 23.89 -7.60 -15.54
C PRO A 736 23.28 -6.59 -14.57
N VAL A 737 23.43 -6.86 -13.27
CA VAL A 737 23.07 -5.92 -12.20
C VAL A 737 24.16 -4.87 -12.09
N VAL A 738 23.81 -3.61 -12.32
CA VAL A 738 24.80 -2.51 -12.43
C VAL A 738 24.48 -1.28 -11.59
N ASN A 739 23.24 -1.15 -11.11
CA ASN A 739 22.79 -0.01 -10.32
C ASN A 739 21.50 -0.35 -9.53
N LEU A 740 21.63 -0.49 -8.21
CA LEU A 740 20.50 -0.73 -7.31
C LEU A 740 20.08 0.51 -6.51
N ASN A 741 20.72 1.67 -6.72
CA ASN A 741 20.34 2.91 -6.03
C ASN A 741 18.92 3.34 -6.43
N TYR A 742 18.14 3.86 -5.48
CA TYR A 742 16.74 4.26 -5.67
C TYR A 742 16.38 5.54 -4.94
#